data_AF-A0A9D5H5A9-F1
#
_entry.id   AF-A0A9D5H5A9-F1
#
_cell.length_a   1.000
_cell.length_b   1.000
_cell.length_c   1.000
_cell.angle_alpha   90.00
_cell.angle_beta   90.00
_cell.angle_gamma   90.00
#
_symmetry.space_group_name_H-M   'P 1'
#
loop_
_entity.id
_entity.type
_entity.pdbx_description
1 polymer ?
#
loop_
_entity_poly.entity_id
_entity_poly.type
_entity_poly.pdbx_seq_one_letter_code
_entity_poly.pdbx_strand_id
1 'polypeptide(L)'
;MIMEFQKLKKDPLTSSIESSSSRLVSYILRAYGDQIYSFWPRSKKRSPFPVRLDDSGHDSNSVKATESDWESLVEQVIRPFYARLVDLPVWQLYSGNVVRADEGMFLSQPGNGEDNDFPPAEVCNFIKEHYPVFAVPSELVSEIQAVGVKVREIKPKMVRDLLKVSTSVLLRFVDAYVDVLDYCLSDIHLHRSLEHLRIGSLGEASTSYAAESMQVGNLSSSITLATSSGSNTRRSNHNVAQNIATSRGDALEMVSNLGRTLYDFGRGVVEDVSTAGSLQTQNTAGGGSTNNADQLISFMAAELKGVPVPTATKGLVRLGTTELWIGSKEQQALMHPLAEKFIHPRCLDKPILTELFSNQTLQKLLKLRNFSPHLLTSHLKFLFSERWVSHVMNYKLTPWVSWDNSPELRSDGPDPEWIRLFWRTFWALEGELALISDWPLIPAFLNGPVLCRVKQYQLVFCPPITDRTINNGVSNLNYEGSEMLDSSPNGISQSEEVKLYHSEFELMKSRYPWLLHLLNQFNVPIYDVLFLDLGAFCNIFPAPSRSLGQVVVSKLLASKHNGYLTEPKNLSNEDRDRLFGLFVSDFRPSTSYVYKREELDFLRKLPIYKTVLGTYTRLCGPEQCIVSPATFFHPSDEGCLSNSADAGPFFHALGVKELNDHEVFLKFALPGFEGKGPEEQERILSYLYTNWKDLQSDSNIVNSLKETRFVSSANEQCKDLLKPGDLLDPFDSLLASVFSGERNKFPGERYMADGWLHILRKTGLRTSSQADVIVECAKKLEILGSQAMTHAEDPDDFEAEFSGACNEISFELWSLAGSVVDCLFANFATLYDNSFCEMIGKIAFIPAEKGFPSIGGKRGGKRVLAPYREAILLKDWPLAWSIAPILVKQKIIPPEYSWGAFHLRSPPAFSTVLKHLQVVGRNNGEDTLAHWPTASGMMTVEGACVEIFKYLEKVWGTLSSSDIIDLQRLAFVPVANGTRLATGKSLFVRLTVNLSPFAFELPALYLPFVRILKEMGMQENLSIMYARDFLSTIQKSCGYQRLNPNEFRAVMEILNFICDGGSQKGLVGTEWVCDAIVPDDGCRLVLASVQLL
;
A
#
# COMPACT_ATOMS: atom_id res chain seq x y z
N MET A 1 -86.23 -64.24 -32.23
CA MET A 1 -85.70 -63.60 -31.02
C MET A 1 -86.74 -63.59 -29.88
N ILE A 2 -87.80 -62.77 -29.92
CA ILE A 2 -88.82 -62.69 -28.84
C ILE A 2 -89.38 -64.06 -28.42
N MET A 3 -89.70 -64.93 -29.38
CA MET A 3 -90.17 -66.31 -29.11
C MET A 3 -89.15 -67.17 -28.34
N GLU A 4 -87.84 -66.92 -28.47
CA GLU A 4 -86.79 -67.65 -27.75
C GLU A 4 -86.58 -67.07 -26.34
N PHE A 5 -86.68 -65.75 -26.17
CA PHE A 5 -86.74 -65.13 -24.83
C PHE A 5 -87.96 -65.60 -24.04
N GLN A 6 -89.10 -65.87 -24.70
CA GLN A 6 -90.27 -66.48 -24.07
C GLN A 6 -90.07 -67.95 -23.68
N LYS A 7 -89.22 -68.72 -24.39
CA LYS A 7 -88.84 -70.08 -23.98
C LYS A 7 -87.96 -70.04 -22.73
N LEU A 8 -86.96 -69.16 -22.68
CA LEU A 8 -86.08 -68.98 -21.51
C LEU A 8 -86.87 -68.65 -20.22
N LYS A 9 -88.08 -68.08 -20.32
CA LYS A 9 -88.95 -67.81 -19.17
C LYS A 9 -89.78 -69.03 -18.71
N LYS A 10 -89.93 -70.08 -19.52
CA LYS A 10 -90.79 -71.24 -19.19
C LYS A 10 -90.15 -72.28 -18.29
N ASP A 11 -88.83 -72.25 -18.12
CA ASP A 11 -88.10 -73.14 -17.20
C ASP A 11 -87.54 -72.36 -15.98
N PRO A 12 -88.39 -71.86 -15.06
CA PRO A 12 -87.91 -71.38 -13.77
C PRO A 12 -87.44 -72.59 -12.94
N LEU A 13 -86.25 -72.47 -12.35
CA LEU A 13 -85.62 -73.43 -11.41
C LEU A 13 -85.13 -74.76 -12.02
N THR A 14 -83.87 -74.78 -12.48
CA THR A 14 -82.90 -75.81 -12.07
C THR A 14 -81.46 -75.35 -12.35
N SER A 15 -80.51 -75.84 -11.56
CA SER A 15 -79.11 -75.38 -11.56
C SER A 15 -78.19 -76.23 -12.45
N SER A 16 -77.05 -75.65 -12.84
CA SER A 16 -75.82 -76.33 -13.27
C SER A 16 -75.73 -77.05 -14.64
N ILE A 17 -76.78 -77.06 -15.46
CA ILE A 17 -76.67 -77.49 -16.88
C ILE A 17 -77.24 -76.39 -17.78
N GLU A 18 -76.43 -75.90 -18.72
CA GLU A 18 -76.88 -74.92 -19.72
C GLU A 18 -77.97 -75.53 -20.61
N SER A 19 -79.16 -74.95 -20.59
CA SER A 19 -80.24 -75.35 -21.50
C SER A 19 -79.78 -75.23 -22.97
N SER A 20 -80.30 -76.10 -23.84
CA SER A 20 -80.03 -76.01 -25.28
C SER A 20 -80.48 -74.66 -25.85
N SER A 21 -81.54 -74.06 -25.30
CA SER A 21 -82.02 -72.72 -25.65
C SER A 21 -81.08 -71.59 -25.22
N SER A 22 -80.51 -71.63 -24.01
CA SER A 22 -79.52 -70.64 -23.57
C SER A 22 -78.22 -70.76 -24.37
N ARG A 23 -77.79 -71.98 -24.72
CA ARG A 23 -76.67 -72.18 -25.66
C ARG A 23 -76.98 -71.60 -27.04
N LEU A 24 -78.17 -71.85 -27.60
CA LEU A 24 -78.57 -71.32 -28.91
C LEU A 24 -78.62 -69.79 -28.90
N VAL A 25 -79.19 -69.18 -27.86
CA VAL A 25 -79.23 -67.72 -27.69
C VAL A 25 -77.82 -67.14 -27.50
N SER A 26 -76.95 -67.75 -26.69
CA SER A 26 -75.56 -67.28 -26.55
C SER A 26 -74.73 -67.45 -27.83
N TYR A 27 -75.00 -68.47 -28.64
CA TYR A 27 -74.33 -68.68 -29.92
C TYR A 27 -74.80 -67.64 -30.95
N ILE A 28 -76.11 -67.35 -30.99
CA ILE A 28 -76.67 -66.28 -31.83
C ILE A 28 -76.12 -64.91 -31.41
N LEU A 29 -76.06 -64.61 -30.11
CA LEU A 29 -75.44 -63.38 -29.60
C LEU A 29 -73.96 -63.28 -29.99
N ARG A 30 -73.17 -64.34 -29.79
CA ARG A 30 -71.76 -64.40 -30.20
C ARG A 30 -71.54 -64.31 -31.72
N ALA A 31 -72.47 -64.80 -32.54
CA ALA A 31 -72.33 -64.86 -34.00
C ALA A 31 -72.64 -63.53 -34.71
N TYR A 32 -73.53 -62.70 -34.16
CA TYR A 32 -73.88 -61.38 -34.72
C TYR A 32 -73.30 -60.21 -33.89
N GLY A 33 -72.87 -60.47 -32.64
CA GLY A 33 -72.27 -59.49 -31.74
C GLY A 33 -73.15 -58.27 -31.49
N ASP A 34 -72.49 -57.12 -31.36
CA ASP A 34 -73.04 -55.79 -31.07
C ASP A 34 -74.25 -55.44 -31.96
N GLN A 35 -74.32 -55.96 -33.18
CA GLN A 35 -75.40 -55.71 -34.14
C GLN A 35 -76.77 -56.16 -33.62
N ILE A 36 -76.88 -57.21 -32.80
CA ILE A 36 -78.17 -57.66 -32.26
C ILE A 36 -78.83 -56.59 -31.38
N TYR A 37 -78.05 -55.88 -30.56
CA TYR A 37 -78.54 -54.84 -29.65
C TYR A 37 -78.92 -53.54 -30.38
N SER A 38 -78.63 -53.42 -31.68
CA SER A 38 -79.15 -52.35 -32.53
C SER A 38 -80.64 -52.51 -32.87
N PHE A 39 -81.15 -53.75 -32.85
CA PHE A 39 -82.55 -54.08 -33.15
C PHE A 39 -83.47 -54.07 -31.91
N TRP A 40 -82.93 -53.78 -30.73
CA TRP A 40 -83.74 -53.65 -29.50
C TRP A 40 -84.44 -52.28 -29.50
N PRO A 41 -85.74 -52.20 -29.13
CA PRO A 41 -86.50 -50.95 -29.12
C PRO A 41 -85.89 -49.94 -28.14
N ARG A 42 -86.06 -48.64 -28.40
CA ARG A 42 -85.46 -47.55 -27.61
C ARG A 42 -86.46 -46.42 -27.42
N SER A 43 -86.51 -45.86 -26.21
CA SER A 43 -87.43 -44.81 -25.80
C SER A 43 -87.12 -43.44 -26.41
N LYS A 44 -85.82 -43.12 -26.56
CA LYS A 44 -85.36 -41.92 -27.27
C LYS A 44 -85.80 -41.98 -28.73
N LYS A 45 -86.83 -41.20 -29.06
CA LYS A 45 -87.37 -40.97 -30.39
C LYS A 45 -86.24 -40.51 -31.32
N ARG A 46 -85.70 -41.40 -32.15
CA ARG A 46 -84.87 -40.98 -33.29
C ARG A 46 -85.73 -40.03 -34.11
N SER A 47 -85.21 -38.84 -34.42
CA SER A 47 -85.81 -38.02 -35.47
C SER A 47 -85.92 -38.87 -36.74
N PRO A 48 -86.91 -38.61 -37.62
CA PRO A 48 -86.87 -39.16 -38.97
C PRO A 48 -85.48 -38.92 -39.57
N PHE A 49 -84.99 -39.88 -40.35
CA PHE A 49 -83.75 -39.70 -41.10
C PHE A 49 -83.82 -38.38 -41.87
N PRO A 50 -82.71 -37.62 -42.00
CA PRO A 50 -82.63 -36.57 -43.00
C PRO A 50 -82.68 -37.21 -44.39
N VAL A 51 -83.92 -37.42 -44.86
CA VAL A 51 -84.20 -37.53 -46.30
C VAL A 51 -83.61 -36.29 -46.94
N ARG A 52 -82.89 -36.47 -48.05
CA ARG A 52 -82.22 -35.38 -48.74
C ARG A 52 -83.18 -34.24 -49.02
N LEU A 53 -82.69 -33.00 -48.85
CA LEU A 53 -83.15 -31.93 -49.72
C LEU A 53 -82.55 -32.18 -51.11
N ASP A 54 -83.22 -33.02 -51.87
CA ASP A 54 -83.45 -32.73 -53.28
C ASP A 54 -84.75 -31.90 -53.32
N ASP A 55 -84.76 -30.77 -54.03
CA ASP A 55 -85.88 -29.81 -54.02
C ASP A 55 -87.00 -30.21 -55.02
N SER A 56 -88.16 -29.55 -54.93
CA SER A 56 -89.34 -29.66 -55.81
C SER A 56 -90.22 -30.93 -55.69
N GLY A 57 -90.98 -30.97 -54.59
CA GLY A 57 -92.44 -31.17 -54.54
C GLY A 57 -93.14 -32.28 -55.36
N HIS A 58 -93.84 -33.16 -54.63
CA HIS A 58 -95.31 -33.30 -54.80
C HIS A 58 -95.98 -33.90 -53.54
N ASP A 59 -97.31 -33.90 -53.54
CA ASP A 59 -98.15 -33.78 -52.34
C ASP A 59 -98.40 -35.05 -51.50
N SER A 60 -98.30 -34.84 -50.18
CA SER A 60 -99.26 -35.30 -49.15
C SER A 60 -99.24 -36.73 -48.58
N ASN A 61 -99.76 -36.81 -47.35
CA ASN A 61 -100.36 -37.99 -46.69
C ASN A 61 -99.43 -39.14 -46.25
N SER A 62 -98.73 -38.93 -45.13
CA SER A 62 -98.51 -39.98 -44.13
C SER A 62 -98.86 -39.48 -42.72
N VAL A 63 -99.30 -40.38 -41.84
CA VAL A 63 -99.96 -40.02 -40.58
C VAL A 63 -98.95 -39.59 -39.51
N LYS A 64 -99.12 -38.37 -38.96
CA LYS A 64 -98.40 -37.95 -37.75
C LYS A 64 -98.93 -38.71 -36.52
N ALA A 65 -98.20 -39.72 -36.07
CA ALA A 65 -98.34 -40.23 -34.71
C ALA A 65 -98.03 -39.11 -33.71
N THR A 66 -98.87 -38.96 -32.69
CA THR A 66 -98.73 -37.94 -31.65
C THR A 66 -97.63 -38.32 -30.65
N GLU A 67 -97.18 -37.37 -29.83
CA GLU A 67 -96.17 -37.68 -28.81
C GLU A 67 -96.74 -38.58 -27.71
N SER A 68 -98.03 -38.42 -27.40
CA SER A 68 -98.81 -39.34 -26.57
C SER A 68 -98.85 -40.78 -27.10
N ASP A 69 -98.88 -41.00 -28.41
CA ASP A 69 -98.79 -42.36 -28.99
C ASP A 69 -97.40 -42.97 -28.75
N TRP A 70 -96.34 -42.15 -28.83
CA TRP A 70 -94.97 -42.59 -28.58
C TRP A 70 -94.73 -42.86 -27.08
N GLU A 71 -95.19 -41.98 -26.18
CA GLU A 71 -95.14 -42.20 -24.73
C GLU A 71 -95.91 -43.46 -24.32
N SER A 72 -97.11 -43.67 -24.89
CA SER A 72 -97.88 -44.91 -24.70
C SER A 72 -97.12 -46.14 -25.20
N LEU A 73 -96.36 -46.04 -26.30
CA LEU A 73 -95.54 -47.14 -26.80
C LEU A 73 -94.30 -47.39 -25.91
N VAL A 74 -93.69 -46.34 -25.36
CA VAL A 74 -92.60 -46.45 -24.36
C VAL A 74 -93.11 -47.18 -23.10
N GLU A 75 -94.25 -46.78 -22.56
CA GLU A 75 -94.83 -47.37 -21.34
C GLU A 75 -95.38 -48.78 -21.54
N GLN A 76 -96.09 -49.06 -22.65
CA GLN A 76 -96.77 -50.34 -22.87
C GLN A 76 -95.90 -51.40 -23.56
N VAL A 77 -94.86 -50.99 -24.32
CA VAL A 77 -94.04 -51.91 -25.13
C VAL A 77 -92.57 -51.89 -24.71
N ILE A 78 -91.95 -50.71 -24.60
CA ILE A 78 -90.49 -50.62 -24.40
C ILE A 78 -90.09 -50.96 -22.95
N ARG A 79 -90.63 -50.27 -21.94
CA ARG A 79 -90.31 -50.59 -20.53
C ARG A 79 -90.68 -52.06 -20.18
N PRO A 80 -91.84 -52.62 -20.58
CA PRO A 80 -92.18 -54.02 -20.32
C PRO A 80 -91.34 -55.04 -21.10
N PHE A 81 -90.64 -54.63 -22.16
CA PHE A 81 -89.64 -55.44 -22.86
C PHE A 81 -88.33 -55.51 -22.04
N TYR A 82 -87.78 -54.37 -21.62
CA TYR A 82 -86.57 -54.36 -20.78
C TYR A 82 -86.79 -55.01 -19.41
N ALA A 83 -87.97 -54.83 -18.80
CA ALA A 83 -88.41 -55.52 -17.58
C ALA A 83 -88.40 -57.05 -17.65
N ARG A 84 -88.24 -57.64 -18.84
CA ARG A 84 -88.17 -59.09 -19.05
C ARG A 84 -86.80 -59.57 -19.53
N LEU A 85 -85.85 -58.66 -19.75
CA LEU A 85 -84.50 -58.97 -20.25
C LEU A 85 -83.41 -58.78 -19.18
N VAL A 86 -83.64 -57.93 -18.17
CA VAL A 86 -82.69 -57.70 -17.06
C VAL A 86 -82.31 -59.02 -16.36
N ASP A 87 -83.32 -59.80 -15.97
CA ASP A 87 -83.15 -61.04 -15.20
C ASP A 87 -82.56 -62.20 -16.04
N LEU A 88 -82.47 -62.05 -17.37
CA LEU A 88 -82.01 -63.10 -18.27
C LEU A 88 -80.52 -62.95 -18.60
N PRO A 89 -79.77 -64.06 -18.77
CA PRO A 89 -78.39 -64.05 -19.23
C PRO A 89 -78.34 -63.78 -20.74
N VAL A 90 -78.59 -62.53 -21.12
CA VAL A 90 -78.63 -62.04 -22.52
C VAL A 90 -77.67 -60.87 -22.78
N TRP A 91 -76.89 -60.47 -21.78
CA TRP A 91 -76.00 -59.31 -21.83
C TRP A 91 -74.55 -59.77 -21.98
N GLN A 92 -73.94 -59.52 -23.14
CA GLN A 92 -72.60 -60.03 -23.47
C GLN A 92 -71.49 -59.16 -22.88
N LEU A 93 -70.47 -59.80 -22.30
CA LEU A 93 -69.23 -59.19 -21.82
C LEU A 93 -68.15 -59.17 -22.93
N TYR A 94 -67.18 -58.26 -22.81
CA TYR A 94 -65.98 -58.24 -23.69
C TYR A 94 -65.13 -59.52 -23.59
N SER A 95 -65.26 -60.29 -22.50
CA SER A 95 -64.68 -61.65 -22.37
C SER A 95 -65.43 -62.72 -23.17
N GLY A 96 -66.49 -62.35 -23.91
CA GLY A 96 -67.32 -63.24 -24.71
C GLY A 96 -68.36 -64.04 -23.90
N ASN A 97 -68.38 -63.95 -22.57
CA ASN A 97 -69.41 -64.56 -21.73
C ASN A 97 -70.71 -63.75 -21.76
N VAL A 98 -71.84 -64.39 -21.46
CA VAL A 98 -73.16 -63.74 -21.42
C VAL A 98 -73.72 -63.90 -20.00
N VAL A 99 -74.08 -62.78 -19.37
CA VAL A 99 -74.46 -62.70 -17.95
C VAL A 99 -75.76 -61.92 -17.76
N ARG A 100 -76.29 -61.88 -16.54
CA ARG A 100 -77.45 -61.05 -16.17
C ARG A 100 -77.02 -59.59 -15.99
N ALA A 101 -77.97 -58.65 -16.09
CA ALA A 101 -77.65 -57.22 -16.05
C ALA A 101 -77.10 -56.72 -14.70
N ASP A 102 -77.28 -57.47 -13.61
CA ASP A 102 -76.74 -57.22 -12.27
C ASP A 102 -75.32 -57.75 -12.03
N GLU A 103 -74.82 -58.62 -12.92
CA GLU A 103 -73.54 -59.33 -12.78
C GLU A 103 -72.38 -58.66 -13.50
N GLY A 104 -72.65 -57.90 -14.57
CA GLY A 104 -71.66 -57.14 -15.33
C GLY A 104 -71.65 -55.64 -15.02
N MET A 105 -70.73 -54.93 -15.67
CA MET A 105 -70.50 -53.49 -15.49
C MET A 105 -70.49 -52.78 -16.85
N PHE A 106 -71.07 -51.58 -16.94
CA PHE A 106 -70.91 -50.70 -18.11
C PHE A 106 -69.72 -49.75 -17.91
N LEU A 107 -69.18 -49.22 -19.01
CA LEU A 107 -68.28 -48.06 -18.96
C LEU A 107 -69.16 -46.81 -18.74
N SER A 108 -68.79 -45.94 -17.80
CA SER A 108 -69.58 -44.75 -17.44
C SER A 108 -69.58 -43.72 -18.58
N GLN A 109 -70.75 -43.20 -18.94
CA GLN A 109 -70.86 -42.03 -19.81
C GLN A 109 -70.73 -40.74 -18.99
N PRO A 110 -69.99 -39.71 -19.46
CA PRO A 110 -70.13 -38.36 -18.92
C PRO A 110 -71.53 -37.81 -19.26
N GLY A 111 -72.18 -37.13 -18.32
CA GLY A 111 -73.58 -36.72 -18.46
C GLY A 111 -73.79 -35.51 -19.38
N ASN A 112 -74.63 -35.65 -20.40
CA ASN A 112 -75.18 -34.60 -21.27
C ASN A 112 -74.21 -33.45 -21.63
N GLY A 113 -73.16 -33.79 -22.38
CA GLY A 113 -72.36 -32.88 -23.22
C GLY A 113 -72.12 -33.57 -24.57
N GLU A 114 -71.83 -32.81 -25.64
CA GLU A 114 -71.90 -33.34 -27.02
C GLU A 114 -70.66 -34.13 -27.49
N ASP A 115 -69.61 -34.24 -26.65
CA ASP A 115 -68.36 -34.94 -26.98
C ASP A 115 -68.36 -36.42 -26.58
N ASN A 116 -68.03 -37.31 -27.53
CA ASN A 116 -68.02 -38.77 -27.35
C ASN A 116 -66.68 -39.31 -26.83
N ASP A 117 -66.19 -38.77 -25.71
CA ASP A 117 -64.93 -39.21 -25.08
C ASP A 117 -65.11 -40.54 -24.32
N PHE A 118 -64.91 -41.64 -25.05
CA PHE A 118 -64.64 -42.96 -24.47
C PHE A 118 -63.22 -42.99 -23.85
N PRO A 119 -62.97 -43.84 -22.83
CA PRO A 119 -61.61 -44.01 -22.30
C PRO A 119 -60.65 -44.48 -23.40
N PRO A 120 -59.36 -44.05 -23.41
CA PRO A 120 -58.36 -44.48 -24.38
C PRO A 120 -58.31 -46.01 -24.55
N ALA A 121 -57.94 -46.50 -25.73
CA ALA A 121 -58.00 -47.93 -26.05
C ALA A 121 -57.19 -48.79 -25.04
N GLU A 122 -56.06 -48.27 -24.60
CA GLU A 122 -55.14 -48.79 -23.59
C GLU A 122 -55.84 -48.95 -22.23
N VAL A 123 -56.57 -47.91 -21.82
CA VAL A 123 -57.36 -47.87 -20.58
C VAL A 123 -58.55 -48.83 -20.67
N CYS A 124 -59.27 -48.81 -21.79
CA CYS A 124 -60.34 -49.77 -22.07
C CYS A 124 -59.83 -51.22 -21.99
N ASN A 125 -58.63 -51.51 -22.50
CA ASN A 125 -58.04 -52.84 -22.43
C ASN A 125 -57.64 -53.23 -20.99
N PHE A 126 -57.03 -52.32 -20.22
CA PHE A 126 -56.72 -52.55 -18.80
C PHE A 126 -58.00 -52.82 -17.97
N ILE A 127 -59.07 -52.06 -18.20
CA ILE A 127 -60.35 -52.26 -17.51
C ILE A 127 -60.98 -53.61 -17.92
N LYS A 128 -60.88 -54.02 -19.20
CA LYS A 128 -61.34 -55.34 -19.68
C LYS A 128 -60.52 -56.52 -19.18
N GLU A 129 -59.22 -56.35 -18.89
CA GLU A 129 -58.38 -57.37 -18.24
C GLU A 129 -58.76 -57.58 -16.76
N HIS A 130 -59.39 -56.60 -16.09
CA HIS A 130 -59.62 -56.62 -14.64
C HIS A 130 -61.09 -56.61 -14.16
N TYR A 131 -62.06 -56.21 -14.99
CA TYR A 131 -63.48 -56.11 -14.62
C TYR A 131 -64.42 -56.80 -15.66
N PRO A 132 -65.60 -57.28 -15.25
CA PRO A 132 -66.59 -57.86 -16.17
C PRO A 132 -67.34 -56.76 -16.94
N VAL A 133 -66.71 -56.20 -17.96
CA VAL A 133 -67.27 -55.11 -18.80
C VAL A 133 -68.23 -55.65 -19.86
N PHE A 134 -69.43 -55.07 -19.98
CA PHE A 134 -70.37 -55.34 -21.08
C PHE A 134 -69.86 -54.81 -22.43
N ALA A 135 -70.03 -55.61 -23.47
CA ALA A 135 -69.87 -55.25 -24.89
C ALA A 135 -71.22 -54.88 -25.52
N VAL A 136 -72.09 -54.21 -24.76
CA VAL A 136 -73.46 -53.86 -25.15
C VAL A 136 -73.52 -52.34 -25.39
N PRO A 137 -74.18 -51.85 -26.47
CA PRO A 137 -74.28 -50.42 -26.77
C PRO A 137 -74.80 -49.60 -25.59
N SER A 138 -74.05 -48.56 -25.21
CA SER A 138 -74.23 -47.84 -23.94
C SER A 138 -75.51 -47.01 -23.88
N GLU A 139 -76.20 -46.75 -25.01
CA GLU A 139 -77.50 -46.09 -24.97
C GLU A 139 -78.57 -46.93 -24.25
N LEU A 140 -78.41 -48.26 -24.23
CA LEU A 140 -79.34 -49.18 -23.56
C LEU A 140 -79.29 -49.05 -22.03
N VAL A 141 -78.27 -48.42 -21.45
CA VAL A 141 -78.21 -48.09 -20.01
C VAL A 141 -79.45 -47.30 -19.58
N SER A 142 -79.87 -46.34 -20.40
CA SER A 142 -81.06 -45.52 -20.10
C SER A 142 -82.37 -46.32 -20.07
N GLU A 143 -82.49 -47.36 -20.90
CA GLU A 143 -83.66 -48.24 -20.93
C GLU A 143 -83.70 -49.20 -19.73
N ILE A 144 -82.54 -49.65 -19.23
CA ILE A 144 -82.44 -50.46 -18.01
C ILE A 144 -82.78 -49.62 -16.76
N GLN A 145 -82.23 -48.41 -16.68
CA GLN A 145 -82.51 -47.45 -15.59
C GLN A 145 -83.99 -47.06 -15.54
N ALA A 146 -84.65 -46.89 -16.70
CA ALA A 146 -86.08 -46.60 -16.80
C ALA A 146 -87.01 -47.71 -16.25
N VAL A 147 -86.47 -48.88 -15.90
CA VAL A 147 -87.19 -50.00 -15.25
C VAL A 147 -86.78 -50.16 -13.77
N GLY A 148 -86.04 -49.20 -13.21
CA GLY A 148 -85.70 -49.16 -11.78
C GLY A 148 -84.54 -50.07 -11.36
N VAL A 149 -83.80 -50.62 -12.33
CA VAL A 149 -82.67 -51.52 -12.07
C VAL A 149 -81.38 -50.72 -11.95
N LYS A 150 -80.65 -50.93 -10.84
CA LYS A 150 -79.38 -50.25 -10.56
C LYS A 150 -78.26 -50.77 -11.48
N VAL A 151 -78.07 -50.08 -12.61
CA VAL A 151 -76.93 -50.30 -13.50
C VAL A 151 -75.62 -50.01 -12.75
N ARG A 152 -74.64 -50.90 -12.88
CA ARG A 152 -73.29 -50.72 -12.32
C ARG A 152 -72.36 -50.16 -13.39
N GLU A 153 -71.65 -49.09 -13.08
CA GLU A 153 -70.73 -48.42 -13.99
C GLU A 153 -69.32 -48.34 -13.39
N ILE A 154 -68.29 -48.54 -14.22
CA ILE A 154 -66.88 -48.52 -13.79
C ILE A 154 -66.38 -47.08 -13.67
N LYS A 155 -66.61 -46.49 -12.49
CA LYS A 155 -66.13 -45.16 -12.15
C LYS A 155 -64.61 -45.15 -11.91
N PRO A 156 -63.90 -44.03 -12.19
CA PRO A 156 -62.46 -43.86 -11.94
C PRO A 156 -61.96 -44.35 -10.58
N LYS A 157 -62.75 -44.13 -9.51
CA LYS A 157 -62.49 -44.65 -8.15
C LYS A 157 -62.20 -46.15 -8.11
N MET A 158 -62.98 -46.96 -8.84
CA MET A 158 -62.81 -48.41 -8.89
C MET A 158 -61.49 -48.83 -9.54
N VAL A 159 -60.98 -48.02 -10.48
CA VAL A 159 -59.65 -48.23 -11.08
C VAL A 159 -58.56 -47.79 -10.11
N ARG A 160 -58.74 -46.65 -9.41
CA ARG A 160 -57.81 -46.14 -8.40
C ARG A 160 -57.62 -47.12 -7.23
N ASP A 161 -58.70 -47.69 -6.71
CA ASP A 161 -58.63 -48.63 -5.59
C ASP A 161 -58.08 -50.01 -6.00
N LEU A 162 -58.37 -50.48 -7.22
CA LEU A 162 -57.71 -51.65 -7.80
C LEU A 162 -56.19 -51.48 -7.86
N LEU A 163 -55.70 -50.29 -8.24
CA LEU A 163 -54.26 -49.97 -8.29
C LEU A 163 -53.62 -49.90 -6.89
N LYS A 164 -54.35 -49.48 -5.84
CA LYS A 164 -53.86 -49.50 -4.44
C LYS A 164 -53.71 -50.94 -3.91
N VAL A 165 -54.71 -51.79 -4.16
CA VAL A 165 -54.76 -53.17 -3.64
C VAL A 165 -53.80 -54.09 -4.42
N SER A 166 -53.67 -53.90 -5.73
CA SER A 166 -52.84 -54.77 -6.58
C SER A 166 -51.35 -54.71 -6.18
N THR A 167 -50.79 -55.86 -5.81
CA THR A 167 -49.37 -56.02 -5.45
C THR A 167 -48.45 -56.27 -6.65
N SER A 168 -49.00 -56.56 -7.83
CA SER A 168 -48.26 -57.06 -8.98
C SER A 168 -48.82 -56.59 -10.33
N VAL A 169 -49.07 -55.28 -10.47
CA VAL A 169 -49.36 -54.70 -11.80
C VAL A 169 -48.08 -54.69 -12.61
N LEU A 170 -48.03 -55.49 -13.68
CA LEU A 170 -46.85 -55.59 -14.54
C LEU A 170 -46.79 -54.40 -15.51
N LEU A 171 -45.80 -53.52 -15.36
CA LEU A 171 -45.51 -52.44 -16.30
C LEU A 171 -45.06 -53.01 -17.66
N ARG A 172 -46.02 -53.35 -18.54
CA ARG A 172 -45.74 -53.76 -19.93
C ARG A 172 -45.21 -52.59 -20.76
N PHE A 173 -45.85 -51.43 -20.66
CA PHE A 173 -45.46 -50.16 -21.28
C PHE A 173 -45.77 -49.00 -20.33
N VAL A 174 -44.90 -47.98 -20.28
CA VAL A 174 -45.07 -46.88 -19.33
C VAL A 174 -46.16 -45.91 -19.77
N ASP A 175 -46.22 -45.57 -21.06
CA ASP A 175 -47.21 -44.63 -21.60
C ASP A 175 -48.65 -45.12 -21.33
N ALA A 176 -48.98 -46.37 -21.70
CA ALA A 176 -50.27 -46.99 -21.41
C ALA A 176 -50.62 -47.06 -19.91
N TYR A 177 -49.63 -47.16 -19.02
CA TYR A 177 -49.87 -47.10 -17.57
C TYR A 177 -50.11 -45.67 -17.07
N VAL A 178 -49.49 -44.67 -17.70
CA VAL A 178 -49.78 -43.26 -17.45
C VAL A 178 -51.20 -42.92 -17.91
N ASP A 179 -51.70 -43.46 -19.02
CA ASP A 179 -53.10 -43.29 -19.44
C ASP A 179 -54.09 -43.93 -18.45
N VAL A 180 -53.76 -45.10 -17.88
CA VAL A 180 -54.55 -45.73 -16.82
C VAL A 180 -54.55 -44.90 -15.53
N LEU A 181 -53.42 -44.26 -15.19
CA LEU A 181 -53.34 -43.32 -14.06
C LEU A 181 -54.17 -42.05 -14.31
N ASP A 182 -54.07 -41.46 -15.50
CA ASP A 182 -54.81 -40.28 -15.93
C ASP A 182 -56.34 -40.54 -15.85
N TYR A 183 -56.81 -41.68 -16.37
CA TYR A 183 -58.21 -42.09 -16.23
C TYR A 183 -58.63 -42.34 -14.78
N CYS A 184 -57.80 -43.01 -13.96
CA CYS A 184 -58.15 -43.29 -12.55
C CYS A 184 -58.17 -42.04 -11.64
N LEU A 185 -57.80 -40.87 -12.17
CA LEU A 185 -57.84 -39.57 -11.51
C LEU A 185 -58.88 -38.62 -12.12
N SER A 186 -59.56 -39.00 -13.20
CA SER A 186 -60.54 -38.18 -13.91
C SER A 186 -61.83 -37.84 -13.12
N ASP A 187 -62.06 -38.44 -11.95
CA ASP A 187 -63.09 -37.97 -11.01
C ASP A 187 -62.60 -36.81 -10.11
N ILE A 188 -61.28 -36.62 -9.95
CA ILE A 188 -60.69 -35.64 -9.02
C ILE A 188 -60.48 -34.28 -9.71
N HIS A 189 -61.59 -33.58 -9.99
CA HIS A 189 -61.55 -32.23 -10.56
C HIS A 189 -61.29 -31.17 -9.47
N LEU A 190 -60.07 -30.64 -9.41
CA LEU A 190 -59.68 -29.60 -8.43
C LEU A 190 -60.43 -28.27 -8.70
N HIS A 191 -60.44 -27.81 -9.96
CA HIS A 191 -60.99 -26.51 -10.35
C HIS A 191 -62.51 -26.38 -10.10
N ARG A 192 -63.32 -27.27 -10.70
CA ARG A 192 -64.79 -27.24 -10.58
C ARG A 192 -65.28 -27.32 -9.13
N SER A 193 -64.53 -28.01 -8.26
CA SER A 193 -64.82 -28.10 -6.82
C SER A 193 -64.62 -26.77 -6.08
N LEU A 194 -63.68 -25.93 -6.53
CA LEU A 194 -63.40 -24.60 -5.95
C LEU A 194 -64.33 -23.51 -6.50
N GLU A 195 -64.80 -23.64 -7.75
CA GLU A 195 -65.78 -22.69 -8.33
C GLU A 195 -67.13 -22.74 -7.62
N HIS A 196 -67.65 -23.94 -7.32
CA HIS A 196 -68.89 -24.09 -6.55
C HIS A 196 -68.82 -23.47 -5.14
N LEU A 197 -67.63 -23.40 -4.53
CA LEU A 197 -67.42 -22.68 -3.26
C LEU A 197 -67.43 -21.15 -3.40
N ARG A 198 -67.18 -20.60 -4.60
CA ARG A 198 -67.24 -19.14 -4.86
C ARG A 198 -68.65 -18.65 -5.18
N ILE A 199 -69.47 -19.47 -5.83
CA ILE A 199 -70.81 -19.08 -6.32
C ILE A 199 -71.82 -18.89 -5.17
N GLY A 200 -71.59 -19.50 -4.00
CA GLY A 200 -72.51 -19.41 -2.84
C GLY A 200 -72.57 -18.07 -2.11
N SER A 201 -71.92 -17.00 -2.60
CA SER A 201 -71.79 -15.74 -1.85
C SER A 201 -71.69 -14.46 -2.69
N LEU A 202 -72.72 -14.14 -3.49
CA LEU A 202 -73.48 -12.88 -3.33
C LEU A 202 -74.77 -12.89 -4.18
N GLY A 203 -75.88 -12.38 -3.63
CA GLY A 203 -77.13 -12.17 -4.36
C GLY A 203 -77.31 -10.73 -4.82
N GLU A 204 -77.64 -10.57 -6.10
CA GLU A 204 -78.38 -9.49 -6.78
C GLU A 204 -78.46 -8.08 -6.17
N ALA A 205 -77.98 -7.10 -6.95
CA ALA A 205 -78.63 -5.80 -7.10
C ALA A 205 -78.54 -5.37 -8.58
N SER A 206 -79.67 -5.11 -9.23
CA SER A 206 -79.78 -4.95 -10.70
C SER A 206 -80.14 -3.52 -11.11
N THR A 207 -79.59 -3.02 -12.24
CA THR A 207 -80.26 -2.20 -13.28
C THR A 207 -79.25 -1.58 -14.27
N SER A 208 -79.56 -1.23 -15.52
CA SER A 208 -80.41 -1.88 -16.55
C SER A 208 -80.38 -1.08 -17.88
N TYR A 209 -80.32 -1.77 -19.03
CA TYR A 209 -80.55 -1.27 -20.40
C TYR A 209 -79.51 -0.25 -20.95
N ALA A 210 -79.26 -0.14 -22.27
CA ALA A 210 -79.73 -0.89 -23.44
C ALA A 210 -78.57 -1.17 -24.42
N ALA A 211 -78.79 -1.98 -25.47
CA ALA A 211 -77.76 -2.41 -26.41
C ALA A 211 -77.52 -1.45 -27.59
N GLU A 212 -76.26 -1.34 -28.04
CA GLU A 212 -75.82 -1.82 -29.36
C GLU A 212 -74.27 -1.92 -29.40
N SER A 213 -73.65 -2.12 -30.58
CA SER A 213 -72.44 -2.96 -30.70
C SER A 213 -71.08 -2.31 -30.99
N MET A 214 -70.02 -3.07 -30.63
CA MET A 214 -68.64 -3.12 -31.19
C MET A 214 -67.47 -2.25 -30.64
N GLN A 215 -66.41 -3.01 -30.27
CA GLN A 215 -64.95 -2.78 -30.36
C GLN A 215 -64.16 -1.79 -29.46
N VAL A 216 -63.26 -2.41 -28.66
CA VAL A 216 -61.83 -2.11 -28.40
C VAL A 216 -61.42 -0.80 -27.67
N GLY A 217 -60.75 -0.96 -26.52
CA GLY A 217 -59.99 0.09 -25.81
C GLY A 217 -59.18 -0.46 -24.61
N ASN A 218 -58.07 0.20 -24.24
CA ASN A 218 -57.15 -0.17 -23.14
C ASN A 218 -57.35 0.72 -21.88
N LEU A 219 -56.83 0.30 -20.70
CA LEU A 219 -55.59 0.84 -20.03
C LEU A 219 -55.60 0.70 -18.47
N SER A 220 -54.40 0.63 -17.85
CA SER A 220 -54.02 1.00 -16.43
C SER A 220 -54.75 0.33 -15.22
N SER A 221 -54.13 -0.33 -14.22
CA SER A 221 -53.04 0.01 -13.23
C SER A 221 -53.55 0.82 -11.99
N SER A 222 -53.00 0.78 -10.74
CA SER A 222 -51.97 -0.04 -10.07
C SER A 222 -51.85 0.22 -8.53
N ILE A 223 -51.48 -0.80 -7.70
CA ILE A 223 -50.65 -0.74 -6.44
C ILE A 223 -51.36 -0.04 -5.20
N THR A 224 -51.16 -0.31 -3.87
CA THR A 224 -49.98 -0.45 -2.96
C THR A 224 -50.28 -1.20 -1.62
N LEU A 225 -49.31 -1.33 -0.69
CA LEU A 225 -49.27 -2.17 0.53
C LEU A 225 -48.66 -1.46 1.78
N ALA A 226 -48.77 -2.05 2.99
CA ALA A 226 -48.13 -1.62 4.27
C ALA A 226 -47.76 -2.81 5.21
N THR A 227 -47.15 -2.59 6.40
CA THR A 227 -46.12 -3.51 7.01
C THR A 227 -46.17 -3.77 8.55
N SER A 228 -45.27 -4.68 9.04
CA SER A 228 -44.81 -4.95 10.45
C SER A 228 -45.72 -5.81 11.39
N SER A 229 -45.34 -6.41 12.55
CA SER A 229 -44.08 -6.95 13.21
C SER A 229 -44.48 -7.60 14.57
N GLY A 230 -43.70 -8.36 15.38
CA GLY A 230 -42.36 -9.00 15.27
C GLY A 230 -41.75 -9.48 16.63
N SER A 231 -40.84 -10.48 16.63
CA SER A 231 -39.94 -10.99 17.74
C SER A 231 -40.49 -11.87 18.90
N ASN A 232 -39.82 -12.99 19.26
CA ASN A 232 -38.85 -13.11 20.40
C ASN A 232 -38.18 -14.53 20.52
N THR A 233 -37.38 -14.83 21.57
CA THR A 233 -36.39 -15.97 21.61
C THR A 233 -36.39 -16.89 22.87
N ARG A 234 -35.98 -18.17 22.74
CA ARG A 234 -34.93 -18.92 23.55
C ARG A 234 -34.90 -20.47 23.37
N ARG A 235 -33.96 -21.17 24.05
CA ARG A 235 -33.50 -22.58 23.85
C ARG A 235 -33.89 -23.58 24.96
N SER A 236 -34.08 -24.87 24.63
CA SER A 236 -33.46 -26.10 25.23
C SER A 236 -34.13 -27.36 24.65
N ASN A 237 -33.44 -28.37 24.08
CA ASN A 237 -32.63 -29.44 24.70
C ASN A 237 -33.41 -30.27 25.75
N HIS A 238 -33.51 -31.62 25.72
CA HIS A 238 -32.56 -32.65 25.28
C HIS A 238 -33.25 -34.04 25.01
N ASN A 239 -32.62 -34.89 24.17
CA ASN A 239 -32.48 -36.37 24.28
C ASN A 239 -33.77 -37.27 24.24
N VAL A 240 -33.75 -38.57 23.87
CA VAL A 240 -32.80 -39.53 23.22
C VAL A 240 -33.71 -40.64 22.62
N ALA A 241 -33.68 -40.96 21.32
CA ALA A 241 -32.74 -41.82 20.57
C ALA A 241 -32.65 -43.31 21.01
N GLN A 242 -33.36 -44.21 20.31
CA GLN A 242 -32.94 -45.55 19.84
C GLN A 242 -34.19 -46.27 19.25
N ASN A 243 -34.29 -46.66 17.97
CA ASN A 243 -33.48 -47.47 17.05
C ASN A 243 -33.69 -49.00 17.12
N ILE A 244 -34.16 -49.54 15.98
CA ILE A 244 -33.84 -50.85 15.39
C ILE A 244 -34.29 -52.12 16.14
N ALA A 245 -35.25 -52.84 15.56
CA ALA A 245 -35.11 -54.27 15.24
C ALA A 245 -36.13 -54.72 14.17
N THR A 246 -35.78 -55.78 13.44
CA THR A 246 -36.56 -56.37 12.34
C THR A 246 -37.59 -57.41 12.83
N SER A 247 -38.78 -57.39 12.23
CA SER A 247 -39.65 -58.57 12.03
C SER A 247 -40.57 -58.28 10.85
N ARG A 248 -40.55 -59.11 9.79
CA ARG A 248 -41.17 -60.45 9.69
C ARG A 248 -42.70 -60.30 9.59
N GLY A 249 -43.23 -60.50 8.39
CA GLY A 249 -44.65 -60.27 8.08
C GLY A 249 -45.58 -61.15 8.91
N ASP A 250 -46.64 -60.54 9.44
CA ASP A 250 -47.66 -61.23 10.21
C ASP A 250 -48.83 -61.63 9.31
N ALA A 251 -49.05 -62.94 9.17
CA ALA A 251 -50.14 -63.48 8.37
C ALA A 251 -51.53 -63.10 8.91
N LEU A 252 -51.63 -62.77 10.21
CA LEU A 252 -52.88 -62.30 10.82
C LEU A 252 -53.28 -60.90 10.33
N GLU A 253 -52.34 -60.01 10.01
CA GLU A 253 -52.68 -58.70 9.46
C GLU A 253 -53.26 -58.84 8.05
N MET A 254 -52.67 -59.71 7.21
CA MET A 254 -53.22 -60.05 5.89
C MET A 254 -54.61 -60.67 5.98
N VAL A 255 -54.86 -61.60 6.91
CA VAL A 255 -56.18 -62.19 7.13
C VAL A 255 -57.19 -61.17 7.69
N SER A 256 -56.76 -60.23 8.53
CA SER A 256 -57.63 -59.17 9.04
C SER A 256 -58.05 -58.17 7.94
N ASN A 257 -57.12 -57.83 7.04
CA ASN A 257 -57.40 -56.95 5.91
C ASN A 257 -58.21 -57.66 4.82
N LEU A 258 -57.98 -58.96 4.58
CA LEU A 258 -58.84 -59.78 3.72
C LEU A 258 -60.25 -59.94 4.31
N GLY A 259 -60.36 -60.11 5.62
CA GLY A 259 -61.63 -60.14 6.34
C GLY A 259 -62.40 -58.83 6.22
N ARG A 260 -61.71 -57.68 6.35
CA ARG A 260 -62.30 -56.35 6.14
C ARG A 260 -62.71 -56.13 4.68
N THR A 261 -61.85 -56.43 3.70
CA THR A 261 -62.22 -56.25 2.29
C THR A 261 -63.32 -57.20 1.83
N LEU A 262 -63.41 -58.43 2.35
CA LEU A 262 -64.57 -59.31 2.11
C LEU A 262 -65.86 -58.76 2.76
N TYR A 263 -65.76 -58.17 3.96
CA TYR A 263 -66.90 -57.52 4.64
C TYR A 263 -67.41 -56.30 3.87
N ASP A 264 -66.50 -55.45 3.36
CA ASP A 264 -66.84 -54.24 2.61
C ASP A 264 -67.33 -54.58 1.19
N PHE A 265 -66.72 -55.55 0.50
CA PHE A 265 -67.17 -56.06 -0.81
C PHE A 265 -68.57 -56.69 -0.72
N GLY A 266 -68.94 -57.25 0.43
CA GLY A 266 -70.28 -57.76 0.71
C GLY A 266 -71.35 -56.70 0.98
N ARG A 267 -71.01 -55.40 1.05
CA ARG A 267 -71.94 -54.32 1.49
C ARG A 267 -72.11 -53.16 0.49
N GLY A 268 -71.30 -53.08 -0.56
CA GLY A 268 -71.08 -51.86 -1.35
C GLY A 268 -72.06 -51.54 -2.50
N VAL A 269 -73.36 -51.86 -2.46
CA VAL A 269 -74.33 -51.51 -3.55
C VAL A 269 -75.75 -51.12 -3.08
N VAL A 270 -75.91 -50.55 -1.88
CA VAL A 270 -77.22 -50.09 -1.34
C VAL A 270 -77.08 -48.66 -0.80
N GLU A 271 -77.98 -47.77 -1.23
CA GLU A 271 -77.79 -46.30 -1.31
C GLU A 271 -76.47 -45.87 -2.05
N ASP A 272 -76.34 -44.72 -2.73
CA ASP A 272 -77.13 -43.49 -2.78
C ASP A 272 -77.77 -43.18 -4.14
N VAL A 273 -79.06 -42.84 -4.15
CA VAL A 273 -79.70 -41.92 -5.12
C VAL A 273 -80.76 -41.13 -4.33
N SER A 274 -80.95 -39.85 -4.68
CA SER A 274 -81.84 -38.88 -4.03
C SER A 274 -81.45 -38.43 -2.62
N THR A 275 -80.72 -37.30 -2.53
CA THR A 275 -81.16 -36.06 -1.86
C THR A 275 -79.98 -35.09 -1.82
N ALA A 276 -80.14 -33.89 -2.38
CA ALA A 276 -79.17 -32.80 -2.17
C ALA A 276 -79.34 -32.26 -0.73
N GLY A 277 -78.65 -32.89 0.21
CA GLY A 277 -78.80 -32.67 1.65
C GLY A 277 -77.52 -32.15 2.31
N SER A 278 -77.65 -31.06 3.07
CA SER A 278 -76.62 -30.36 3.83
C SER A 278 -75.52 -31.24 4.43
N LEU A 279 -74.26 -30.79 4.29
CA LEU A 279 -73.19 -31.12 5.24
C LEU A 279 -73.66 -30.81 6.66
N GLN A 280 -73.94 -31.82 7.49
CA GLN A 280 -74.17 -31.62 8.91
C GLN A 280 -72.83 -31.49 9.63
N THR A 281 -72.40 -30.25 9.83
CA THR A 281 -71.31 -29.93 10.73
C THR A 281 -71.69 -30.29 12.17
N GLN A 282 -70.89 -31.14 12.83
CA GLN A 282 -70.91 -31.15 14.30
C GLN A 282 -70.29 -29.84 14.79
N ASN A 283 -71.15 -28.91 15.20
CA ASN A 283 -70.77 -27.57 15.63
C ASN A 283 -70.10 -27.59 17.02
N THR A 284 -68.80 -27.87 17.09
CA THR A 284 -67.94 -27.39 18.17
C THR A 284 -67.39 -26.01 17.78
N ALA A 285 -67.87 -24.97 18.46
CA ALA A 285 -67.63 -23.58 18.04
C ALA A 285 -66.18 -23.12 18.28
N GLY A 286 -65.49 -22.70 17.21
CA GLY A 286 -64.19 -22.04 17.21
C GLY A 286 -63.91 -21.47 15.82
N GLY A 287 -63.63 -20.17 15.72
CA GLY A 287 -63.65 -19.46 14.44
C GLY A 287 -62.43 -19.69 13.54
N GLY A 288 -62.64 -19.74 12.22
CA GLY A 288 -61.58 -19.78 11.20
C GLY A 288 -62.11 -20.14 9.81
N SER A 289 -62.29 -19.14 8.93
CA SER A 289 -62.93 -19.32 7.61
C SER A 289 -62.06 -19.99 6.52
N THR A 290 -60.96 -20.65 6.91
CA THR A 290 -59.96 -21.26 6.02
C THR A 290 -60.15 -22.76 5.79
N ASN A 291 -60.83 -23.45 6.71
CA ASN A 291 -60.61 -24.88 6.90
C ASN A 291 -61.24 -25.81 5.83
N ASN A 292 -62.23 -25.34 5.06
CA ASN A 292 -62.97 -26.22 4.14
C ASN A 292 -62.15 -26.64 2.92
N ALA A 293 -61.27 -25.77 2.41
CA ALA A 293 -60.37 -26.11 1.30
C ALA A 293 -59.30 -27.12 1.74
N ASP A 294 -58.68 -26.90 2.90
CA ASP A 294 -57.67 -27.82 3.46
C ASP A 294 -58.26 -29.19 3.81
N GLN A 295 -59.52 -29.27 4.25
CA GLN A 295 -60.22 -30.54 4.47
C GLN A 295 -60.44 -31.30 3.14
N LEU A 296 -60.87 -30.62 2.08
CA LEU A 296 -61.01 -31.23 0.75
C LEU A 296 -59.66 -31.75 0.22
N ILE A 297 -58.60 -30.95 0.37
CA ILE A 297 -57.24 -31.33 -0.03
C ILE A 297 -56.69 -32.48 0.82
N SER A 298 -57.00 -32.53 2.12
CA SER A 298 -56.66 -33.67 2.99
C SER A 298 -57.41 -34.94 2.61
N PHE A 299 -58.66 -34.85 2.16
CA PHE A 299 -59.42 -35.98 1.62
C PHE A 299 -58.80 -36.48 0.30
N MET A 300 -58.47 -35.58 -0.62
CA MET A 300 -57.76 -35.92 -1.87
C MET A 300 -56.41 -36.56 -1.59
N ALA A 301 -55.64 -36.08 -0.61
CA ALA A 301 -54.38 -36.70 -0.21
C ALA A 301 -54.57 -38.12 0.36
N ALA A 302 -55.64 -38.38 1.10
CA ALA A 302 -55.98 -39.73 1.57
C ALA A 302 -56.38 -40.66 0.41
N GLU A 303 -57.13 -40.14 -0.57
CA GLU A 303 -57.54 -40.85 -1.79
C GLU A 303 -56.37 -41.21 -2.72
N LEU A 304 -55.35 -40.37 -2.80
CA LEU A 304 -54.16 -40.54 -3.65
C LEU A 304 -53.06 -41.40 -2.99
N LYS A 305 -53.03 -41.46 -1.65
CA LYS A 305 -52.01 -42.20 -0.90
C LYS A 305 -52.07 -43.70 -1.20
N GLY A 306 -50.91 -44.29 -1.48
CA GLY A 306 -50.77 -45.71 -1.80
C GLY A 306 -50.93 -46.06 -3.29
N VAL A 307 -51.40 -45.14 -4.14
CA VAL A 307 -51.45 -45.37 -5.60
C VAL A 307 -50.02 -45.51 -6.15
N PRO A 308 -49.71 -46.51 -7.00
CA PRO A 308 -48.38 -46.66 -7.61
C PRO A 308 -48.19 -45.66 -8.76
N VAL A 309 -47.02 -45.02 -8.83
CA VAL A 309 -46.62 -44.08 -9.88
C VAL A 309 -45.29 -44.54 -10.46
N PRO A 310 -45.08 -44.46 -11.80
CA PRO A 310 -43.81 -44.85 -12.40
C PRO A 310 -42.69 -43.85 -12.07
N THR A 311 -41.51 -44.37 -11.76
CA THR A 311 -40.28 -43.59 -11.57
C THR A 311 -39.54 -43.37 -12.87
N ALA A 312 -38.56 -42.46 -12.92
CA ALA A 312 -37.72 -42.24 -14.10
C ALA A 312 -36.91 -43.49 -14.51
N THR A 313 -36.65 -44.43 -13.58
CA THR A 313 -36.05 -45.75 -13.86
C THR A 313 -37.06 -46.82 -14.27
N LYS A 314 -38.34 -46.45 -14.48
CA LYS A 314 -39.46 -47.33 -14.87
C LYS A 314 -39.89 -48.35 -13.79
N GLY A 315 -39.50 -48.15 -12.53
CA GLY A 315 -40.08 -48.88 -11.40
C GLY A 315 -41.43 -48.29 -10.98
N LEU A 316 -42.23 -49.00 -10.17
CA LEU A 316 -43.44 -48.46 -9.55
C LEU A 316 -43.19 -48.16 -8.06
N VAL A 317 -43.51 -46.94 -7.64
CA VAL A 317 -43.39 -46.50 -6.24
C VAL A 317 -44.73 -45.92 -5.77
N ARG A 318 -45.16 -46.25 -4.55
CA ARG A 318 -46.47 -45.84 -4.01
C ARG A 318 -46.42 -44.43 -3.43
N LEU A 319 -47.37 -43.56 -3.83
CA LEU A 319 -47.47 -42.18 -3.34
C LEU A 319 -47.62 -42.13 -1.80
N GLY A 320 -46.89 -41.21 -1.16
CA GLY A 320 -46.94 -40.97 0.29
C GLY A 320 -46.17 -41.97 1.17
N THR A 321 -45.62 -43.07 0.64
CA THR A 321 -44.78 -43.99 1.44
C THR A 321 -43.34 -43.46 1.52
N THR A 322 -42.69 -43.28 0.37
CA THR A 322 -41.34 -42.69 0.22
C THR A 322 -41.41 -41.23 -0.22
N GLU A 323 -40.30 -40.51 -0.11
CA GLU A 323 -40.14 -39.19 -0.74
C GLU A 323 -39.91 -39.35 -2.24
N LEU A 324 -40.66 -38.61 -3.07
CA LEU A 324 -40.53 -38.58 -4.53
C LEU A 324 -40.32 -37.14 -5.03
N TRP A 325 -39.65 -37.00 -6.16
CA TRP A 325 -39.21 -35.72 -6.72
C TRP A 325 -39.89 -35.43 -8.06
N ILE A 326 -40.42 -34.21 -8.19
CA ILE A 326 -41.02 -33.68 -9.41
C ILE A 326 -39.96 -32.82 -10.10
N GLY A 327 -39.61 -33.16 -11.34
CA GLY A 327 -38.63 -32.41 -12.13
C GLY A 327 -38.69 -32.78 -13.61
N SER A 328 -38.26 -31.86 -14.47
CA SER A 328 -38.28 -32.04 -15.93
C SER A 328 -37.31 -33.14 -16.39
N LYS A 329 -37.49 -33.63 -17.63
CA LYS A 329 -36.59 -34.60 -18.27
C LYS A 329 -35.10 -34.21 -18.20
N GLU A 330 -34.80 -32.90 -18.23
CA GLU A 330 -33.45 -32.36 -18.12
C GLU A 330 -32.91 -32.42 -16.68
N GLN A 331 -33.73 -32.03 -15.71
CA GLN A 331 -33.39 -32.11 -14.28
C GLN A 331 -33.18 -33.56 -13.81
N GLN A 332 -33.93 -34.50 -14.39
CA GLN A 332 -33.77 -35.94 -14.17
C GLN A 332 -32.47 -36.49 -14.79
N ALA A 333 -32.08 -36.02 -15.98
CA ALA A 333 -30.81 -36.38 -16.61
C ALA A 333 -29.61 -35.83 -15.82
N LEU A 334 -29.72 -34.61 -15.28
CA LEU A 334 -28.69 -34.03 -14.41
C LEU A 334 -28.44 -34.84 -13.14
N MET A 335 -29.51 -35.37 -12.53
CA MET A 335 -29.46 -36.17 -11.31
C MET A 335 -29.63 -37.68 -11.58
N HIS A 336 -29.10 -38.19 -12.70
CA HIS A 336 -29.33 -39.57 -13.15
C HIS A 336 -29.04 -40.68 -12.11
N PRO A 337 -27.98 -40.62 -11.27
CA PRO A 337 -27.76 -41.59 -10.18
C PRO A 337 -28.86 -41.63 -9.10
N LEU A 338 -29.77 -40.65 -9.10
CA LEU A 338 -30.91 -40.55 -8.18
C LEU A 338 -32.26 -40.61 -8.93
N ALA A 339 -32.26 -41.04 -10.20
CA ALA A 339 -33.45 -41.16 -11.05
C ALA A 339 -34.58 -42.01 -10.42
N GLU A 340 -34.27 -42.98 -9.57
CA GLU A 340 -35.27 -43.78 -8.85
C GLU A 340 -36.22 -42.95 -7.96
N LYS A 341 -35.77 -41.77 -7.51
CA LYS A 341 -36.59 -40.86 -6.70
C LYS A 341 -37.48 -39.95 -7.55
N PHE A 342 -37.23 -39.81 -8.84
CA PHE A 342 -38.00 -38.93 -9.71
C PHE A 342 -39.24 -39.62 -10.27
N ILE A 343 -40.35 -38.88 -10.37
CA ILE A 343 -41.53 -39.30 -11.11
C ILE A 343 -41.19 -39.33 -12.61
N HIS A 344 -41.63 -40.38 -13.33
CA HIS A 344 -41.38 -40.53 -14.76
C HIS A 344 -41.95 -39.32 -15.54
N PRO A 345 -41.21 -38.73 -16.50
CA PRO A 345 -41.58 -37.43 -17.07
C PRO A 345 -42.93 -37.45 -17.81
N ARG A 346 -43.34 -38.60 -18.35
CA ARG A 346 -44.68 -38.79 -18.95
C ARG A 346 -45.85 -38.46 -18.02
N CYS A 347 -45.69 -38.62 -16.71
CA CYS A 347 -46.73 -38.22 -15.76
C CYS A 347 -46.90 -36.70 -15.68
N LEU A 348 -45.91 -35.92 -16.12
CA LEU A 348 -45.95 -34.46 -16.16
C LEU A 348 -46.46 -33.92 -17.52
N ASP A 349 -46.45 -34.76 -18.56
CA ASP A 349 -47.08 -34.49 -19.86
C ASP A 349 -48.62 -34.44 -19.77
N LYS A 350 -49.23 -34.94 -18.68
CA LYS A 350 -50.68 -35.08 -18.48
C LYS A 350 -51.26 -33.96 -17.59
N PRO A 351 -52.39 -33.32 -17.97
CA PRO A 351 -52.89 -32.13 -17.29
C PRO A 351 -53.39 -32.41 -15.87
N ILE A 352 -54.13 -33.51 -15.64
CA ILE A 352 -54.71 -33.86 -14.33
C ILE A 352 -53.60 -34.15 -13.32
N LEU A 353 -52.63 -34.97 -13.71
CA LEU A 353 -51.46 -35.28 -12.89
C LEU A 353 -50.62 -34.03 -12.59
N THR A 354 -50.43 -33.14 -13.56
CA THR A 354 -49.68 -31.88 -13.36
C THR A 354 -50.43 -30.87 -12.47
N GLU A 355 -51.76 -30.76 -12.54
CA GLU A 355 -52.53 -29.93 -11.58
C GLU A 355 -52.39 -30.46 -10.15
N LEU A 356 -52.55 -31.78 -9.96
CA LEU A 356 -52.41 -32.44 -8.65
C LEU A 356 -50.99 -32.33 -8.08
N PHE A 357 -49.96 -32.55 -8.88
CA PHE A 357 -48.56 -32.47 -8.45
C PHE A 357 -48.07 -31.03 -8.26
N SER A 358 -48.71 -30.02 -8.86
CA SER A 358 -48.38 -28.60 -8.63
C SER A 358 -48.89 -28.06 -7.29
N ASN A 359 -49.85 -28.73 -6.65
CA ASN A 359 -50.47 -28.27 -5.41
C ASN A 359 -49.54 -28.45 -4.18
N GLN A 360 -49.08 -27.34 -3.59
CA GLN A 360 -48.11 -27.35 -2.48
C GLN A 360 -48.59 -28.07 -1.20
N THR A 361 -49.89 -28.10 -0.95
CA THR A 361 -50.49 -28.81 0.19
C THR A 361 -50.57 -30.32 -0.06
N LEU A 362 -50.92 -30.76 -1.28
CA LEU A 362 -50.82 -32.18 -1.67
C LEU A 362 -49.37 -32.67 -1.66
N GLN A 363 -48.41 -31.86 -2.16
CA GLN A 363 -46.97 -32.19 -2.11
C GLN A 363 -46.51 -32.57 -0.70
N LYS A 364 -46.84 -31.73 0.30
CA LYS A 364 -46.48 -31.98 1.72
C LYS A 364 -47.11 -33.26 2.26
N LEU A 365 -48.38 -33.53 1.95
CA LEU A 365 -49.11 -34.70 2.45
C LEU A 365 -48.68 -36.02 1.76
N LEU A 366 -48.30 -35.95 0.48
CA LEU A 366 -47.88 -37.10 -0.33
C LEU A 366 -46.35 -37.30 -0.39
N LYS A 367 -45.58 -36.52 0.39
CA LYS A 367 -44.10 -36.51 0.42
C LYS A 367 -43.44 -36.22 -0.94
N LEU A 368 -44.10 -35.41 -1.77
CA LEU A 368 -43.52 -34.93 -3.02
C LEU A 368 -42.68 -33.68 -2.75
N ARG A 369 -41.53 -33.55 -3.43
CA ARG A 369 -40.75 -32.30 -3.48
C ARG A 369 -40.52 -31.88 -4.92
N ASN A 370 -40.68 -30.60 -5.19
CA ASN A 370 -40.26 -30.01 -6.46
C ASN A 370 -38.75 -29.89 -6.52
N PHE A 371 -38.19 -30.09 -7.72
CA PHE A 371 -36.79 -29.81 -7.99
C PHE A 371 -36.46 -28.35 -7.67
N SER A 372 -35.33 -28.13 -6.99
CA SER A 372 -34.91 -26.82 -6.50
C SER A 372 -33.39 -26.77 -6.35
N PRO A 373 -32.77 -25.58 -6.39
CA PRO A 373 -31.32 -25.45 -6.26
C PRO A 373 -30.80 -26.01 -4.92
N HIS A 374 -31.57 -25.90 -3.83
CA HIS A 374 -31.24 -26.51 -2.53
C HIS A 374 -31.28 -28.05 -2.56
N LEU A 375 -32.22 -28.66 -3.31
CA LEU A 375 -32.30 -30.12 -3.46
C LEU A 375 -31.11 -30.64 -4.24
N LEU A 376 -30.77 -29.99 -5.36
CA LEU A 376 -29.60 -30.31 -6.19
C LEU A 376 -28.29 -30.18 -5.39
N THR A 377 -28.05 -29.01 -4.79
CA THR A 377 -26.79 -28.72 -4.07
C THR A 377 -26.53 -29.62 -2.86
N SER A 378 -27.58 -29.98 -2.10
CA SER A 378 -27.47 -30.93 -0.99
C SER A 378 -27.15 -32.37 -1.43
N HIS A 379 -27.37 -32.71 -2.71
CA HIS A 379 -27.17 -34.04 -3.28
C HIS A 379 -26.01 -34.13 -4.29
N LEU A 380 -25.34 -33.03 -4.66
CA LEU A 380 -24.18 -33.03 -5.60
C LEU A 380 -23.12 -34.10 -5.27
N LYS A 381 -22.86 -34.33 -3.97
CA LYS A 381 -21.95 -35.36 -3.46
C LYS A 381 -22.33 -36.82 -3.77
N PHE A 382 -23.52 -37.07 -4.30
CA PHE A 382 -24.02 -38.38 -4.72
C PHE A 382 -24.12 -38.51 -6.25
N LEU A 383 -23.75 -37.49 -7.02
CA LEU A 383 -23.80 -37.50 -8.48
C LEU A 383 -22.48 -37.94 -9.14
N PHE A 384 -21.39 -37.95 -8.36
CA PHE A 384 -20.03 -38.27 -8.79
C PHE A 384 -19.44 -39.37 -7.92
N SER A 385 -18.28 -39.90 -8.28
CA SER A 385 -17.66 -40.97 -7.50
C SER A 385 -17.17 -40.49 -6.13
N GLU A 386 -17.16 -41.41 -5.17
CA GLU A 386 -16.62 -41.16 -3.82
C GLU A 386 -15.16 -40.70 -3.85
N ARG A 387 -14.37 -41.15 -4.84
CA ARG A 387 -12.97 -40.77 -5.03
C ARG A 387 -12.81 -39.31 -5.42
N TRP A 388 -13.55 -38.85 -6.44
CA TRP A 388 -13.49 -37.44 -6.87
C TRP A 388 -14.06 -36.52 -5.79
N VAL A 389 -15.21 -36.87 -5.20
CA VAL A 389 -15.81 -36.09 -4.10
C VAL A 389 -14.85 -36.00 -2.91
N SER A 390 -14.17 -37.09 -2.53
CA SER A 390 -13.16 -37.07 -1.46
C SER A 390 -11.98 -36.17 -1.81
N HIS A 391 -11.46 -36.23 -3.04
CA HIS A 391 -10.38 -35.33 -3.48
C HIS A 391 -10.81 -33.85 -3.42
N VAL A 392 -11.99 -33.53 -3.97
CA VAL A 392 -12.58 -32.18 -3.97
C VAL A 392 -12.84 -31.65 -2.56
N MET A 393 -13.28 -32.50 -1.62
CA MET A 393 -13.66 -32.11 -0.26
C MET A 393 -12.50 -32.08 0.73
N ASN A 394 -11.50 -32.96 0.59
CA ASN A 394 -10.33 -32.95 1.48
C ASN A 394 -9.46 -31.69 1.26
N TYR A 395 -9.34 -31.23 0.02
CA TYR A 395 -8.52 -30.08 -0.35
C TYR A 395 -9.34 -28.78 -0.49
N LYS A 396 -10.21 -28.43 0.47
CA LYS A 396 -11.05 -27.20 0.44
C LYS A 396 -10.30 -25.87 0.18
N LEU A 397 -8.98 -25.87 0.43
CA LEU A 397 -8.06 -24.75 0.23
C LEU A 397 -7.45 -24.67 -1.18
N THR A 398 -7.61 -25.67 -2.06
CA THR A 398 -7.15 -25.55 -3.45
C THR A 398 -8.18 -24.77 -4.28
N PRO A 399 -7.79 -23.73 -5.04
CA PRO A 399 -8.71 -22.91 -5.82
C PRO A 399 -9.29 -23.63 -7.06
N TRP A 400 -8.57 -24.62 -7.59
CA TRP A 400 -8.97 -25.43 -8.75
C TRP A 400 -8.55 -26.91 -8.56
N VAL A 401 -9.13 -27.77 -9.40
CA VAL A 401 -8.85 -29.20 -9.49
C VAL A 401 -8.56 -29.58 -10.94
N SER A 402 -7.64 -30.51 -11.19
CA SER A 402 -7.34 -31.00 -12.55
C SER A 402 -8.57 -31.66 -13.17
N TRP A 403 -8.88 -31.35 -14.43
CA TRP A 403 -10.06 -31.84 -15.13
C TRP A 403 -9.65 -32.46 -16.46
N ASP A 404 -9.05 -33.64 -16.37
CA ASP A 404 -8.65 -34.42 -17.54
C ASP A 404 -9.91 -34.94 -18.26
N ASN A 405 -10.03 -34.57 -19.54
CA ASN A 405 -11.14 -34.91 -20.43
C ASN A 405 -10.73 -36.00 -21.47
N SER A 406 -9.60 -36.68 -21.26
CA SER A 406 -9.15 -37.74 -22.17
C SER A 406 -10.06 -38.99 -22.12
N PRO A 407 -10.44 -39.57 -23.28
CA PRO A 407 -11.44 -40.65 -23.33
C PRO A 407 -10.92 -42.00 -22.79
N GLU A 408 -9.60 -42.15 -22.66
CA GLU A 408 -8.92 -43.36 -22.17
C GLU A 408 -8.97 -43.47 -20.63
N LEU A 409 -9.09 -42.33 -19.94
CA LEU A 409 -9.21 -42.20 -18.50
C LEU A 409 -10.55 -41.55 -18.17
N ARG A 410 -11.65 -42.32 -18.27
CA ARG A 410 -12.99 -41.85 -17.87
C ARG A 410 -12.94 -41.25 -16.46
N SER A 411 -13.03 -39.93 -16.40
CA SER A 411 -12.86 -39.15 -15.18
C SER A 411 -13.88 -39.54 -14.12
N ASP A 412 -13.42 -39.65 -12.87
CA ASP A 412 -14.25 -39.98 -11.71
C ASP A 412 -15.21 -38.82 -11.30
N GLY A 413 -15.22 -37.71 -12.06
CA GLY A 413 -15.95 -36.46 -11.83
C GLY A 413 -16.91 -36.04 -12.98
N PRO A 414 -17.20 -34.73 -13.15
CA PRO A 414 -18.20 -34.24 -14.10
C PRO A 414 -17.76 -34.26 -15.58
N ASP A 415 -18.71 -34.60 -16.45
CA ASP A 415 -18.60 -34.55 -17.91
C ASP A 415 -18.84 -33.11 -18.46
N PRO A 416 -18.15 -32.67 -19.52
CA PRO A 416 -18.44 -31.43 -20.25
C PRO A 416 -19.92 -31.11 -20.50
N GLU A 417 -20.71 -32.08 -20.97
CA GLU A 417 -22.14 -31.88 -21.26
C GLU A 417 -22.98 -31.85 -19.97
N TRP A 418 -22.53 -32.55 -18.92
CA TRP A 418 -23.15 -32.43 -17.58
C TRP A 418 -22.96 -31.02 -17.03
N ILE A 419 -21.79 -30.38 -17.24
CA ILE A 419 -21.54 -29.00 -16.79
C ILE A 419 -22.42 -28.00 -17.54
N ARG A 420 -22.60 -28.13 -18.86
CA ARG A 420 -23.56 -27.29 -19.62
C ARG A 420 -24.99 -27.47 -19.11
N LEU A 421 -25.42 -28.72 -18.91
CA LEU A 421 -26.75 -29.04 -18.38
C LEU A 421 -26.95 -28.48 -16.97
N PHE A 422 -25.93 -28.57 -16.11
CA PHE A 422 -25.92 -28.03 -14.76
C PHE A 422 -26.16 -26.52 -14.78
N TRP A 423 -25.33 -25.75 -15.48
CA TRP A 423 -25.43 -24.29 -15.46
C TRP A 423 -26.72 -23.79 -16.11
N ARG A 424 -27.18 -24.41 -17.22
CA ARG A 424 -28.48 -24.09 -17.84
C ARG A 424 -29.65 -24.32 -16.89
N THR A 425 -29.69 -25.46 -16.20
CA THR A 425 -30.79 -25.79 -15.28
C THR A 425 -30.71 -25.02 -13.96
N PHE A 426 -29.51 -24.72 -13.44
CA PHE A 426 -29.31 -23.94 -12.23
C PHE A 426 -29.71 -22.46 -12.43
N TRP A 427 -29.38 -21.87 -13.58
CA TRP A 427 -29.79 -20.50 -13.93
C TRP A 427 -31.29 -20.40 -14.18
N ALA A 428 -31.90 -21.37 -14.88
CA ALA A 428 -33.36 -21.45 -15.09
C ALA A 428 -34.19 -21.69 -13.80
N LEU A 429 -33.53 -21.79 -12.64
CA LEU A 429 -34.12 -21.92 -11.31
C LEU A 429 -33.68 -20.79 -10.35
N GLU A 430 -33.10 -19.72 -10.88
CA GLU A 430 -32.63 -18.53 -10.13
C GLU A 430 -31.68 -18.90 -8.95
N GLY A 431 -30.83 -19.90 -9.15
CA GLY A 431 -29.99 -20.47 -8.10
C GLY A 431 -28.92 -19.53 -7.55
N GLU A 432 -28.89 -19.34 -6.22
CA GLU A 432 -27.83 -18.58 -5.55
C GLU A 432 -26.46 -19.27 -5.67
N LEU A 433 -25.48 -18.61 -6.27
CA LEU A 433 -24.08 -19.08 -6.41
C LEU A 433 -23.43 -19.47 -5.07
N ALA A 434 -23.90 -18.91 -3.95
CA ALA A 434 -23.47 -19.26 -2.60
C ALA A 434 -23.63 -20.77 -2.29
N LEU A 435 -24.68 -21.40 -2.81
CA LEU A 435 -25.00 -22.83 -2.59
C LEU A 435 -23.99 -23.78 -3.23
N ILE A 436 -23.28 -23.34 -4.27
CA ILE A 436 -22.26 -24.11 -5.00
C ILE A 436 -20.84 -23.56 -4.81
N SER A 437 -20.67 -22.54 -3.97
CA SER A 437 -19.41 -21.84 -3.67
C SER A 437 -18.19 -22.77 -3.50
N ASP A 438 -18.33 -23.87 -2.75
CA ASP A 438 -17.23 -24.81 -2.46
C ASP A 438 -16.90 -25.80 -3.62
N TRP A 439 -17.75 -25.91 -4.64
CA TRP A 439 -17.62 -26.92 -5.71
C TRP A 439 -16.81 -26.39 -6.92
N PRO A 440 -15.89 -27.19 -7.50
CA PRO A 440 -15.18 -26.88 -8.73
C PRO A 440 -16.08 -27.15 -9.95
N LEU A 441 -16.66 -26.08 -10.50
CA LEU A 441 -17.68 -26.14 -11.56
C LEU A 441 -17.46 -25.12 -12.69
N ILE A 442 -16.40 -24.30 -12.63
CA ILE A 442 -16.05 -23.30 -13.64
C ILE A 442 -14.92 -23.85 -14.53
N PRO A 443 -15.16 -24.12 -15.83
CA PRO A 443 -14.12 -24.51 -16.77
C PRO A 443 -13.06 -23.42 -16.97
N ALA A 444 -11.79 -23.81 -16.83
CA ALA A 444 -10.65 -22.93 -17.08
C ALA A 444 -9.42 -23.72 -17.53
N PHE A 445 -8.38 -23.01 -17.94
CA PHE A 445 -7.12 -23.54 -18.43
C PHE A 445 -5.95 -22.91 -17.66
N LEU A 446 -4.96 -23.74 -17.31
CA LEU A 446 -3.65 -23.32 -16.80
C LEU A 446 -2.56 -23.96 -17.67
N ASN A 447 -1.91 -25.02 -17.17
CA ASN A 447 -1.02 -25.89 -17.95
C ASN A 447 -1.77 -27.09 -18.56
N GLY A 448 -3.11 -27.00 -18.60
CA GLY A 448 -4.07 -28.05 -18.93
C GLY A 448 -5.47 -27.65 -18.44
N PRO A 449 -6.52 -28.42 -18.78
CA PRO A 449 -7.90 -28.18 -18.34
C PRO A 449 -8.05 -28.36 -16.82
N VAL A 450 -8.74 -27.41 -16.18
CA VAL A 450 -9.00 -27.38 -14.73
C VAL A 450 -10.41 -26.89 -14.44
N LEU A 451 -10.99 -27.33 -13.32
CA LEU A 451 -12.24 -26.79 -12.79
C LEU A 451 -11.95 -25.90 -11.57
N CYS A 452 -12.28 -24.62 -11.69
CA CYS A 452 -12.16 -23.64 -10.61
C CYS A 452 -13.41 -23.67 -9.70
N ARG A 453 -13.22 -23.45 -8.39
CA ARG A 453 -14.32 -23.38 -7.42
C ARG A 453 -15.15 -22.11 -7.61
N VAL A 454 -16.47 -22.20 -7.48
CA VAL A 454 -17.37 -21.06 -7.72
C VAL A 454 -17.06 -19.87 -6.80
N LYS A 455 -16.66 -20.10 -5.54
CA LYS A 455 -16.19 -19.05 -4.61
C LYS A 455 -14.97 -18.26 -5.10
N GLN A 456 -14.23 -18.81 -6.07
CA GLN A 456 -12.97 -18.28 -6.60
C GLN A 456 -13.09 -17.86 -8.08
N TYR A 457 -14.31 -17.66 -8.59
CA TYR A 457 -14.58 -17.07 -9.92
C TYR A 457 -13.79 -15.78 -10.18
N GLN A 458 -13.53 -14.98 -9.13
CA GLN A 458 -12.74 -13.76 -9.21
C GLN A 458 -11.30 -13.99 -9.68
N LEU A 459 -10.71 -15.18 -9.48
CA LEU A 459 -9.37 -15.53 -9.96
C LEU A 459 -9.32 -15.79 -11.48
N VAL A 460 -10.44 -16.22 -12.09
CA VAL A 460 -10.46 -16.67 -13.48
C VAL A 460 -10.41 -15.48 -14.44
N PHE A 461 -9.41 -15.44 -15.31
CA PHE A 461 -9.20 -14.40 -16.30
C PHE A 461 -10.06 -14.60 -17.55
N CYS A 462 -10.67 -13.53 -18.03
CA CYS A 462 -11.34 -13.41 -19.32
C CYS A 462 -10.99 -12.01 -19.88
N PRO A 463 -10.60 -11.87 -21.16
CA PRO A 463 -10.29 -10.57 -21.74
C PRO A 463 -11.54 -9.67 -21.77
N PRO A 464 -11.41 -8.35 -21.55
CA PRO A 464 -12.54 -7.43 -21.64
C PRO A 464 -12.83 -6.99 -23.07
N ILE A 465 -14.12 -6.89 -23.41
CA ILE A 465 -14.58 -6.22 -24.64
C ILE A 465 -14.07 -4.77 -24.62
N THR A 466 -13.51 -4.32 -25.74
CA THR A 466 -12.99 -2.96 -25.91
C THR A 466 -13.87 -2.12 -26.85
N ASP A 467 -13.84 -0.80 -26.74
CA ASP A 467 -14.58 0.12 -27.64
C ASP A 467 -14.35 -0.18 -29.14
N ARG A 468 -13.18 -0.73 -29.47
CA ARG A 468 -12.79 -1.10 -30.84
C ARG A 468 -13.50 -2.35 -31.36
N THR A 469 -13.74 -3.36 -30.52
CA THR A 469 -14.49 -4.56 -30.91
C THR A 469 -15.98 -4.27 -31.06
N ILE A 470 -16.52 -3.33 -30.27
CA ILE A 470 -17.91 -2.84 -30.44
C ILE A 470 -18.08 -2.19 -31.82
N ASN A 471 -17.22 -1.22 -32.19
CA ASN A 471 -17.32 -0.55 -33.49
C ASN A 471 -17.12 -1.53 -34.67
N ASN A 472 -16.16 -2.46 -34.58
CA ASN A 472 -15.93 -3.46 -35.63
C ASN A 472 -17.10 -4.48 -35.75
N GLY A 473 -17.84 -4.74 -34.67
CA GLY A 473 -19.02 -5.60 -34.69
C GLY A 473 -20.19 -5.00 -35.47
N VAL A 474 -20.42 -3.69 -35.33
CA VAL A 474 -21.50 -2.96 -36.01
C VAL A 474 -21.25 -2.80 -37.51
N SER A 475 -19.98 -2.63 -37.93
CA SER A 475 -19.61 -2.31 -39.31
C SER A 475 -19.82 -3.42 -40.38
N ASN A 476 -20.45 -4.55 -40.04
CA ASN A 476 -20.79 -5.62 -40.99
C ASN A 476 -22.28 -5.67 -41.38
N LEU A 477 -23.11 -4.74 -40.90
CA LEU A 477 -24.51 -4.60 -41.32
C LEU A 477 -24.65 -3.59 -42.46
N ASN A 478 -24.57 -4.08 -43.69
CA ASN A 478 -24.92 -3.32 -44.90
C ASN A 478 -26.43 -2.98 -44.91
N TYR A 479 -26.80 -1.72 -44.70
CA TYR A 479 -27.98 -1.11 -45.31
C TYR A 479 -27.82 0.42 -45.40
N GLU A 480 -28.27 1.00 -46.52
CA GLU A 480 -28.37 2.44 -46.69
C GLU A 480 -29.63 2.95 -45.96
N GLY A 481 -29.48 3.95 -45.09
CA GLY A 481 -30.62 4.53 -44.35
C GLY A 481 -30.17 5.39 -43.17
N SER A 482 -30.14 6.70 -43.37
CA SER A 482 -29.89 7.66 -42.29
C SER A 482 -31.21 8.05 -41.61
N GLU A 483 -31.34 7.77 -40.31
CA GLU A 483 -32.08 8.63 -39.38
C GLU A 483 -31.62 8.39 -37.93
N MET A 484 -31.77 9.40 -37.06
CA MET A 484 -31.22 9.37 -35.70
C MET A 484 -32.19 8.76 -34.69
N LEU A 485 -31.67 7.93 -33.79
CA LEU A 485 -32.37 7.45 -32.59
C LEU A 485 -31.37 7.27 -31.43
N ASP A 486 -31.61 7.97 -30.32
CA ASP A 486 -30.88 7.76 -29.08
C ASP A 486 -31.12 6.34 -28.56
N SER A 487 -30.07 5.53 -28.47
CA SER A 487 -30.13 4.19 -27.88
C SER A 487 -29.18 4.06 -26.69
N SER A 488 -29.76 3.84 -25.52
CA SER A 488 -29.02 3.53 -24.29
C SER A 488 -28.23 2.22 -24.48
N PRO A 489 -26.94 2.13 -24.07
CA PRO A 489 -26.02 1.04 -24.43
C PRO A 489 -26.24 -0.25 -23.63
N ASN A 490 -27.49 -0.58 -23.30
CA ASN A 490 -27.85 -1.55 -22.26
C ASN A 490 -28.74 -2.68 -22.79
N GLY A 491 -28.42 -3.19 -23.99
CA GLY A 491 -29.26 -4.12 -24.76
C GLY A 491 -28.53 -4.98 -25.80
N ILE A 492 -27.26 -5.33 -25.58
CA ILE A 492 -26.58 -6.37 -26.38
C ILE A 492 -27.23 -7.73 -26.07
N SER A 493 -27.54 -8.56 -27.08
CA SER A 493 -28.05 -9.91 -26.78
C SER A 493 -26.93 -10.82 -26.25
N GLN A 494 -27.27 -11.77 -25.39
CA GLN A 494 -26.32 -12.78 -24.90
C GLN A 494 -25.61 -13.53 -26.06
N SER A 495 -26.27 -13.67 -27.22
CA SER A 495 -25.71 -14.29 -28.42
C SER A 495 -24.67 -13.44 -29.15
N GLU A 496 -24.65 -12.13 -28.92
CA GLU A 496 -23.69 -11.17 -29.47
C GLU A 496 -22.54 -10.93 -28.50
N GLU A 497 -22.83 -10.84 -27.20
CA GLU A 497 -21.83 -10.77 -26.14
C GLU A 497 -20.85 -11.96 -26.20
N VAL A 498 -21.36 -13.19 -26.34
CA VAL A 498 -20.53 -14.39 -26.52
C VAL A 498 -19.66 -14.33 -27.79
N LYS A 499 -20.16 -13.75 -28.90
CA LYS A 499 -19.37 -13.56 -30.12
C LYS A 499 -18.28 -12.52 -29.92
N LEU A 500 -18.58 -11.40 -29.26
CA LEU A 500 -17.61 -10.34 -28.95
C LEU A 500 -16.47 -10.88 -28.07
N TYR A 501 -16.77 -11.64 -27.02
CA TYR A 501 -15.74 -12.30 -26.21
C TYR A 501 -14.91 -13.31 -27.02
N HIS A 502 -15.52 -14.10 -27.90
CA HIS A 502 -14.77 -15.01 -28.79
C HIS A 502 -13.81 -14.23 -29.73
N SER A 503 -14.25 -13.11 -30.31
CA SER A 503 -13.38 -12.24 -31.12
C SER A 503 -12.24 -11.62 -30.30
N GLU A 504 -12.52 -11.17 -29.07
CA GLU A 504 -11.52 -10.58 -28.18
C GLU A 504 -10.49 -11.63 -27.69
N PHE A 505 -10.88 -12.89 -27.50
CA PHE A 505 -9.94 -13.99 -27.24
C PHE A 505 -8.96 -14.22 -28.40
N GLU A 506 -9.40 -14.14 -29.65
CA GLU A 506 -8.51 -14.26 -30.83
C GLU A 506 -7.65 -13.00 -31.06
N LEU A 507 -8.20 -11.81 -30.79
CA LEU A 507 -7.42 -10.56 -30.80
C LEU A 507 -6.34 -10.54 -29.72
N MET A 508 -6.63 -11.07 -28.52
CA MET A 508 -5.64 -11.26 -27.46
C MET A 508 -4.56 -12.28 -27.86
N LYS A 509 -4.94 -13.44 -28.42
CA LYS A 509 -3.99 -14.47 -28.89
C LYS A 509 -3.03 -13.93 -29.95
N SER A 510 -3.54 -13.16 -30.91
CA SER A 510 -2.76 -12.61 -32.01
C SER A 510 -1.90 -11.39 -31.62
N ARG A 511 -2.41 -10.50 -30.75
CA ARG A 511 -1.73 -9.25 -30.36
C ARG A 511 -0.84 -9.40 -29.12
N TYR A 512 -1.16 -10.31 -28.21
CA TYR A 512 -0.45 -10.53 -26.94
C TYR A 512 -0.22 -12.03 -26.64
N PRO A 513 0.37 -12.84 -27.55
CA PRO A 513 0.55 -14.29 -27.35
C PRO A 513 1.37 -14.65 -26.09
N TRP A 514 2.27 -13.76 -25.66
CA TRP A 514 3.07 -13.90 -24.44
C TRP A 514 2.21 -13.84 -23.15
N LEU A 515 1.08 -13.12 -23.17
CA LEU A 515 0.27 -12.85 -21.98
C LEU A 515 -0.37 -14.14 -21.43
N LEU A 516 -0.82 -15.04 -22.31
CA LEU A 516 -1.42 -16.32 -21.91
C LEU A 516 -0.40 -17.20 -21.16
N HIS A 517 0.81 -17.32 -21.70
CA HIS A 517 1.89 -18.05 -21.03
C HIS A 517 2.28 -17.40 -19.69
N LEU A 518 2.31 -16.07 -19.63
CA LEU A 518 2.68 -15.34 -18.42
C LEU A 518 1.61 -15.44 -17.32
N LEU A 519 0.31 -15.36 -17.65
CA LEU A 519 -0.79 -15.58 -16.70
C LEU A 519 -0.73 -17.00 -16.08
N ASN A 520 -0.37 -18.01 -16.88
CA ASN A 520 -0.12 -19.36 -16.38
C ASN A 520 1.08 -19.42 -15.40
N GLN A 521 2.18 -18.70 -15.66
CA GLN A 521 3.30 -18.61 -14.70
C GLN A 521 2.90 -17.96 -13.37
N PHE A 522 1.96 -16.99 -13.39
CA PHE A 522 1.39 -16.37 -12.18
C PHE A 522 0.26 -17.19 -11.53
N ASN A 523 -0.02 -18.41 -12.01
CA ASN A 523 -1.14 -19.26 -11.57
C ASN A 523 -2.51 -18.55 -11.63
N VAL A 524 -2.76 -17.80 -12.71
CA VAL A 524 -4.07 -17.17 -13.01
C VAL A 524 -4.80 -18.01 -14.06
N PRO A 525 -5.87 -18.75 -13.71
CA PRO A 525 -6.59 -19.59 -14.67
C PRO A 525 -7.27 -18.74 -15.74
N ILE A 526 -7.17 -19.13 -17.01
CA ILE A 526 -7.83 -18.47 -18.14
C ILE A 526 -9.16 -19.20 -18.42
N TYR A 527 -10.26 -18.48 -18.63
CA TYR A 527 -11.56 -19.10 -18.90
C TYR A 527 -11.54 -19.93 -20.21
N ASP A 528 -12.21 -21.08 -20.21
CA ASP A 528 -12.24 -21.96 -21.39
C ASP A 528 -13.19 -21.43 -22.48
N VAL A 529 -12.64 -21.23 -23.68
CA VAL A 529 -13.36 -20.72 -24.87
C VAL A 529 -14.50 -21.67 -25.30
N LEU A 530 -14.38 -22.97 -25.00
CA LEU A 530 -15.41 -23.99 -25.31
C LEU A 530 -16.69 -23.90 -24.46
N PHE A 531 -16.71 -22.99 -23.47
CA PHE A 531 -17.80 -22.76 -22.53
C PHE A 531 -18.18 -21.28 -22.40
N LEU A 532 -17.91 -20.44 -23.41
CA LEU A 532 -18.28 -19.00 -23.38
C LEU A 532 -19.79 -18.78 -23.20
N ASP A 533 -20.63 -19.72 -23.65
CA ASP A 533 -22.06 -19.77 -23.37
C ASP A 533 -22.39 -19.79 -21.87
N LEU A 534 -21.51 -20.35 -21.03
CA LEU A 534 -21.69 -20.43 -19.58
C LEU A 534 -21.09 -19.24 -18.82
N GLY A 535 -20.21 -18.45 -19.45
CA GLY A 535 -19.47 -17.36 -18.79
C GLY A 535 -20.37 -16.24 -18.27
N ALA A 536 -21.47 -15.96 -18.98
CA ALA A 536 -22.49 -15.00 -18.61
C ALA A 536 -23.22 -15.38 -17.30
N PHE A 537 -23.67 -16.65 -17.18
CA PHE A 537 -24.40 -17.14 -15.99
C PHE A 537 -23.53 -17.15 -14.71
N CYS A 538 -22.20 -17.10 -14.87
CA CYS A 538 -21.25 -17.20 -13.77
C CYS A 538 -20.70 -15.85 -13.27
N ASN A 539 -21.09 -14.71 -13.87
CA ASN A 539 -20.52 -13.38 -13.61
C ASN A 539 -18.97 -13.34 -13.72
N ILE A 540 -18.40 -14.13 -14.64
CA ILE A 540 -16.95 -14.21 -14.88
C ILE A 540 -16.48 -13.07 -15.80
N PHE A 541 -17.36 -12.67 -16.73
CA PHE A 541 -17.10 -11.63 -17.71
C PHE A 541 -16.84 -10.27 -17.05
N PRO A 542 -15.73 -9.58 -17.40
CA PRO A 542 -15.45 -8.23 -16.91
C PRO A 542 -16.38 -7.22 -17.58
N ALA A 543 -16.84 -6.22 -16.81
CA ALA A 543 -17.72 -5.16 -17.31
C ALA A 543 -17.16 -4.50 -18.60
N PRO A 544 -18.02 -4.16 -19.59
CA PRO A 544 -17.65 -3.83 -20.98
C PRO A 544 -17.08 -2.40 -21.15
N SER A 545 -16.25 -1.97 -20.20
CA SER A 545 -15.55 -0.68 -20.22
C SER A 545 -14.17 -0.78 -19.53
N ARG A 546 -13.66 -2.00 -19.30
CA ARG A 546 -12.37 -2.23 -18.64
C ARG A 546 -11.24 -2.45 -19.63
N SER A 547 -10.05 -2.00 -19.27
CA SER A 547 -8.83 -2.23 -20.04
C SER A 547 -8.25 -3.63 -19.77
N LEU A 548 -7.45 -4.15 -20.71
CA LEU A 548 -6.82 -5.47 -20.57
C LEU A 548 -5.90 -5.52 -19.33
N GLY A 549 -5.10 -4.47 -19.13
CA GLY A 549 -4.25 -4.26 -17.97
C GLY A 549 -5.02 -4.13 -16.65
N GLN A 550 -6.14 -3.41 -16.61
CA GLN A 550 -7.03 -3.39 -15.42
C GLN A 550 -7.49 -4.80 -15.04
N VAL A 551 -7.92 -5.60 -16.03
CA VAL A 551 -8.35 -6.98 -15.76
C VAL A 551 -7.16 -7.80 -15.25
N VAL A 552 -6.01 -7.80 -15.92
CA VAL A 552 -4.79 -8.49 -15.48
C VAL A 552 -4.40 -8.10 -14.04
N VAL A 553 -4.33 -6.81 -13.71
CA VAL A 553 -4.00 -6.33 -12.35
C VAL A 553 -5.05 -6.79 -11.34
N SER A 554 -6.34 -6.73 -11.66
CA SER A 554 -7.40 -7.18 -10.75
C SER A 554 -7.36 -8.69 -10.47
N LYS A 555 -6.93 -9.52 -11.44
CA LYS A 555 -6.76 -10.97 -11.27
C LYS A 555 -5.49 -11.30 -10.48
N LEU A 556 -4.38 -10.60 -10.71
CA LEU A 556 -3.15 -10.72 -9.91
C LEU A 556 -3.39 -10.29 -8.44
N LEU A 557 -4.14 -9.20 -8.22
CA LEU A 557 -4.62 -8.79 -6.89
C LEU A 557 -5.46 -9.89 -6.24
N ALA A 558 -6.48 -10.41 -6.93
CA ALA A 558 -7.33 -11.47 -6.39
C ALA A 558 -6.50 -12.72 -6.01
N SER A 559 -5.53 -13.11 -6.84
CA SER A 559 -4.58 -14.19 -6.53
C SER A 559 -3.75 -13.88 -5.28
N LYS A 560 -3.28 -12.64 -5.12
CA LYS A 560 -2.54 -12.20 -3.92
C LYS A 560 -3.40 -12.18 -2.65
N HIS A 561 -4.61 -11.64 -2.69
CA HIS A 561 -5.52 -11.59 -1.53
C HIS A 561 -5.91 -13.00 -1.05
N ASN A 562 -5.98 -13.98 -1.96
CA ASN A 562 -6.24 -15.37 -1.62
C ASN A 562 -4.96 -16.19 -1.32
N GLY A 563 -3.77 -15.57 -1.35
CA GLY A 563 -2.50 -16.22 -1.01
C GLY A 563 -1.91 -17.15 -2.09
N TYR A 564 -2.41 -17.12 -3.32
CA TYR A 564 -1.98 -18.01 -4.42
C TYR A 564 -1.01 -17.36 -5.41
N LEU A 565 -0.72 -16.06 -5.28
CA LEU A 565 0.22 -15.37 -6.16
C LEU A 565 1.66 -15.84 -5.91
N THR A 566 2.09 -16.81 -6.71
CA THR A 566 3.50 -17.17 -6.86
C THR A 566 4.18 -16.16 -7.78
N GLU A 567 5.09 -15.34 -7.25
CA GLU A 567 5.99 -14.56 -8.10
C GLU A 567 6.86 -15.53 -8.94
N PRO A 568 6.85 -15.45 -10.29
CA PRO A 568 7.67 -16.32 -11.13
C PRO A 568 9.15 -16.13 -10.83
N LYS A 569 9.82 -17.22 -10.41
CA LYS A 569 11.22 -17.16 -9.94
C LYS A 569 12.17 -16.55 -10.97
N ASN A 570 11.89 -16.74 -12.26
CA ASN A 570 12.61 -16.16 -13.40
C ASN A 570 11.62 -15.56 -14.42
N LEU A 571 11.04 -14.39 -14.15
CA LEU A 571 10.52 -13.55 -15.25
C LEU A 571 11.70 -13.16 -16.18
N SER A 572 11.48 -13.20 -17.49
CA SER A 572 12.40 -12.64 -18.48
C SER A 572 12.43 -11.10 -18.40
N ASN A 573 13.41 -10.46 -19.04
CA ASN A 573 13.46 -8.99 -19.09
C ASN A 573 12.48 -8.45 -20.14
N GLU A 574 12.31 -9.21 -21.21
CA GLU A 574 11.38 -8.96 -22.30
C GLU A 574 9.93 -8.95 -21.80
N ASP A 575 9.56 -9.87 -20.90
CA ASP A 575 8.21 -9.93 -20.33
C ASP A 575 7.96 -8.85 -19.25
N ARG A 576 9.01 -8.32 -18.61
CA ARG A 576 8.91 -7.12 -17.77
C ARG A 576 8.64 -5.87 -18.61
N ASP A 577 9.43 -5.64 -19.66
CA ASP A 577 9.21 -4.54 -20.61
C ASP A 577 7.82 -4.62 -21.26
N ARG A 578 7.35 -5.83 -21.62
CA ARG A 578 6.01 -6.07 -22.17
C ARG A 578 4.88 -5.79 -21.17
N LEU A 579 5.02 -6.21 -19.90
CA LEU A 579 4.04 -5.89 -18.85
C LEU A 579 3.98 -4.38 -18.61
N PHE A 580 5.13 -3.72 -18.47
CA PHE A 580 5.20 -2.27 -18.26
C PHE A 580 4.59 -1.52 -19.46
N GLY A 581 4.96 -1.89 -20.68
CA GLY A 581 4.41 -1.33 -21.91
C GLY A 581 2.90 -1.52 -22.05
N LEU A 582 2.36 -2.68 -21.63
CA LEU A 582 0.91 -2.91 -21.58
C LEU A 582 0.23 -1.90 -20.64
N PHE A 583 0.69 -1.76 -19.40
CA PHE A 583 0.09 -0.86 -18.41
C PHE A 583 0.20 0.62 -18.81
N VAL A 584 1.32 1.03 -19.42
CA VAL A 584 1.46 2.38 -20.00
C VAL A 584 0.49 2.58 -21.17
N SER A 585 0.37 1.61 -22.09
CA SER A 585 -0.52 1.74 -23.27
C SER A 585 -2.02 1.78 -22.93
N ASP A 586 -2.40 1.23 -21.77
CA ASP A 586 -3.76 1.29 -21.22
C ASP A 586 -4.02 2.57 -20.40
N PHE A 587 -2.97 3.25 -19.92
CA PHE A 587 -3.10 4.44 -19.08
C PHE A 587 -3.44 5.69 -19.91
N ARG A 588 -4.74 5.93 -20.14
CA ARG A 588 -5.23 7.15 -20.79
C ARG A 588 -5.31 8.32 -19.79
N PRO A 589 -4.50 9.40 -19.94
CA PRO A 589 -4.47 10.49 -18.97
C PRO A 589 -5.76 11.35 -18.93
N SER A 590 -6.63 11.25 -19.93
CA SER A 590 -7.93 11.93 -19.96
C SER A 590 -8.98 11.33 -19.03
N THR A 591 -8.76 10.10 -18.53
CA THR A 591 -9.67 9.41 -17.61
C THR A 591 -8.99 9.19 -16.25
N SER A 592 -9.26 10.09 -15.29
CA SER A 592 -8.59 10.15 -13.97
C SER A 592 -8.75 8.92 -13.05
N TYR A 593 -9.42 7.85 -13.50
CA TYR A 593 -9.83 6.70 -12.68
C TYR A 593 -9.64 5.35 -13.38
N VAL A 594 -8.57 5.18 -14.18
CA VAL A 594 -8.25 3.88 -14.81
C VAL A 594 -7.89 2.82 -13.75
N TYR A 595 -7.04 3.13 -12.78
CA TYR A 595 -6.65 2.16 -11.73
C TYR A 595 -7.11 2.63 -10.35
N LYS A 596 -7.56 1.70 -9.53
CA LYS A 596 -7.87 1.92 -8.11
C LYS A 596 -6.59 2.12 -7.30
N ARG A 597 -6.72 2.72 -6.11
CA ARG A 597 -5.60 2.89 -5.18
C ARG A 597 -4.92 1.57 -4.81
N GLU A 598 -5.71 0.52 -4.55
CA GLU A 598 -5.22 -0.83 -4.26
C GLU A 598 -4.47 -1.48 -5.45
N GLU A 599 -4.88 -1.15 -6.67
CA GLU A 599 -4.26 -1.61 -7.92
C GLU A 599 -2.91 -0.92 -8.14
N LEU A 600 -2.83 0.39 -7.91
CA LEU A 600 -1.58 1.17 -7.92
C LEU A 600 -0.62 0.71 -6.80
N ASP A 601 -1.12 0.51 -5.58
CA ASP A 601 -0.35 0.02 -4.44
C ASP A 601 0.13 -1.44 -4.62
N PHE A 602 -0.45 -2.20 -5.56
CA PHE A 602 0.06 -3.51 -5.99
C PHE A 602 1.05 -3.42 -7.15
N LEU A 603 0.75 -2.61 -8.18
CA LEU A 603 1.65 -2.34 -9.31
C LEU A 603 3.04 -1.91 -8.81
N ARG A 604 3.11 -0.97 -7.86
CA ARG A 604 4.35 -0.54 -7.19
C ARG A 604 5.21 -1.68 -6.62
N LYS A 605 4.62 -2.82 -6.28
CA LYS A 605 5.30 -3.96 -5.65
C LYS A 605 5.81 -4.99 -6.67
N LEU A 606 5.48 -4.83 -7.96
CA LEU A 606 5.95 -5.69 -9.04
C LEU A 606 7.39 -5.29 -9.48
N PRO A 607 8.29 -6.26 -9.74
CA PRO A 607 9.63 -6.00 -10.24
C PRO A 607 9.63 -5.83 -11.78
N ILE A 608 8.95 -4.79 -12.26
CA ILE A 608 8.77 -4.48 -13.69
C ILE A 608 9.38 -3.13 -14.11
N TYR A 609 9.86 -2.33 -13.15
CA TYR A 609 10.32 -0.97 -13.40
C TYR A 609 11.81 -0.97 -13.72
N LYS A 610 12.15 -0.44 -14.90
CA LYS A 610 13.51 -0.47 -15.44
C LYS A 610 14.29 0.77 -15.01
N THR A 611 15.53 0.58 -14.57
CA THR A 611 16.45 1.66 -14.18
C THR A 611 17.21 2.21 -15.39
N VAL A 612 17.86 3.36 -15.25
CA VAL A 612 18.79 3.88 -16.27
C VAL A 612 19.95 2.91 -16.53
N LEU A 613 20.35 2.11 -15.54
CA LEU A 613 21.37 1.05 -15.68
C LEU A 613 20.82 -0.25 -16.31
N GLY A 614 19.55 -0.30 -16.71
CA GLY A 614 18.91 -1.46 -17.34
C GLY A 614 18.57 -2.62 -16.39
N THR A 615 18.72 -2.44 -15.08
CA THR A 615 18.24 -3.37 -14.05
C THR A 615 16.75 -3.18 -13.79
N TYR A 616 16.09 -4.12 -13.09
CA TYR A 616 14.66 -4.05 -12.78
C TYR A 616 14.39 -4.03 -11.27
N THR A 617 13.61 -3.06 -10.83
CA THR A 617 13.33 -2.76 -9.42
C THR A 617 11.81 -2.71 -9.11
N ARG A 618 11.49 -2.55 -7.82
CA ARG A 618 10.13 -2.33 -7.29
C ARG A 618 10.05 -0.91 -6.73
N LEU A 619 8.88 -0.25 -6.79
CA LEU A 619 8.65 1.14 -6.33
C LEU A 619 8.50 1.27 -4.81
N CYS A 620 9.55 0.86 -4.09
CA CYS A 620 9.66 0.85 -2.64
C CYS A 620 10.33 2.11 -2.10
N GLY A 621 9.53 3.10 -1.67
CA GLY A 621 10.02 4.32 -1.02
C GLY A 621 10.05 5.58 -1.90
N PRO A 622 10.60 6.70 -1.38
CA PRO A 622 10.64 8.00 -2.05
C PRO A 622 11.99 8.30 -2.75
N GLU A 623 12.94 7.36 -2.70
CA GLU A 623 14.30 7.56 -3.24
C GLU A 623 14.34 7.40 -4.76
N GLN A 624 13.45 6.56 -5.31
CA GLN A 624 13.34 6.36 -6.75
C GLN A 624 12.62 7.53 -7.43
N CYS A 625 13.15 7.93 -8.58
CA CYS A 625 12.76 9.15 -9.25
C CYS A 625 12.89 9.06 -10.77
N ILE A 626 12.32 10.06 -11.44
CA ILE A 626 12.37 10.23 -12.89
C ILE A 626 13.02 11.56 -13.22
N VAL A 627 13.79 11.56 -14.30
CA VAL A 627 14.40 12.75 -14.89
C VAL A 627 13.75 12.96 -16.25
N SER A 628 13.37 14.19 -16.56
CA SER A 628 12.77 14.51 -17.86
C SER A 628 13.80 14.32 -18.98
N PRO A 629 13.45 13.77 -20.16
CA PRO A 629 14.40 13.64 -21.27
C PRO A 629 15.08 14.96 -21.67
N ALA A 630 14.42 16.10 -21.43
CA ALA A 630 14.91 17.44 -21.73
C ALA A 630 15.86 18.06 -20.67
N THR A 631 16.11 17.37 -19.55
CA THR A 631 16.97 17.85 -18.46
C THR A 631 18.43 18.00 -18.93
N PHE A 632 19.16 18.98 -18.38
CA PHE A 632 20.58 19.22 -18.74
C PHE A 632 21.55 18.07 -18.40
N PHE A 633 21.16 17.13 -17.54
CA PHE A 633 22.00 16.04 -17.04
C PHE A 633 21.18 14.75 -16.85
N HIS A 634 21.70 13.63 -17.36
CA HIS A 634 21.04 12.32 -17.33
C HIS A 634 21.81 11.37 -16.38
N PRO A 635 21.33 11.12 -15.16
CA PRO A 635 22.07 10.40 -14.14
C PRO A 635 22.07 8.87 -14.33
N SER A 636 23.27 8.29 -14.38
CA SER A 636 23.52 6.83 -14.38
C SER A 636 23.43 6.24 -12.97
N ASP A 637 22.23 6.24 -12.38
CA ASP A 637 21.97 5.84 -10.98
C ASP A 637 20.87 4.77 -10.87
N GLU A 638 20.96 3.87 -9.88
CA GLU A 638 19.97 2.78 -9.68
C GLU A 638 18.59 3.27 -9.19
N GLY A 639 18.54 4.43 -8.54
CA GLY A 639 17.28 5.10 -8.15
C GLY A 639 16.57 5.78 -9.33
N CYS A 640 17.26 6.01 -10.44
CA CYS A 640 16.67 6.65 -11.62
C CYS A 640 16.00 5.62 -12.54
N LEU A 641 14.72 5.84 -12.85
CA LEU A 641 13.93 4.99 -13.74
C LEU A 641 14.04 5.46 -15.20
N SER A 642 14.09 4.51 -16.15
CA SER A 642 14.11 4.83 -17.58
C SER A 642 12.73 5.30 -18.04
N ASN A 643 12.60 6.59 -18.34
CA ASN A 643 11.33 7.20 -18.71
C ASN A 643 11.24 7.43 -20.23
N SER A 644 10.20 6.89 -20.87
CA SER A 644 9.77 7.34 -22.21
C SER A 644 8.74 8.47 -22.09
N ALA A 645 8.60 9.30 -23.12
CA ALA A 645 7.68 10.44 -23.09
C ALA A 645 6.23 10.05 -22.73
N ASP A 646 5.77 8.87 -23.17
CA ASP A 646 4.43 8.35 -22.89
C ASP A 646 4.26 7.77 -21.48
N ALA A 647 5.35 7.40 -20.80
CA ALA A 647 5.30 6.73 -19.49
C ALA A 647 5.17 7.69 -18.29
N GLY A 648 5.56 8.97 -18.45
CA GLY A 648 5.53 9.97 -17.39
C GLY A 648 4.19 10.04 -16.63
N PRO A 649 3.03 10.18 -17.31
CA PRO A 649 1.72 10.24 -16.64
C PRO A 649 1.39 9.01 -15.79
N PHE A 650 1.80 7.81 -16.22
CA PHE A 650 1.60 6.57 -15.48
C PHE A 650 2.48 6.51 -14.22
N PHE A 651 3.73 6.99 -14.31
CA PHE A 651 4.62 7.09 -13.15
C PHE A 651 4.15 8.12 -12.11
N HIS A 652 3.63 9.28 -12.56
CA HIS A 652 3.00 10.26 -11.66
C HIS A 652 1.81 9.64 -10.91
N ALA A 653 0.99 8.83 -11.58
CA ALA A 653 -0.12 8.10 -10.94
C ALA A 653 0.34 7.01 -9.94
N LEU A 654 1.53 6.45 -10.11
CA LEU A 654 2.16 5.53 -9.15
C LEU A 654 2.83 6.27 -7.96
N GLY A 655 2.87 7.61 -7.99
CA GLY A 655 3.48 8.44 -6.96
C GLY A 655 5.01 8.48 -7.02
N VAL A 656 5.61 8.23 -8.19
CA VAL A 656 7.04 8.49 -8.44
C VAL A 656 7.22 9.97 -8.76
N LYS A 657 8.22 10.62 -8.15
CA LYS A 657 8.48 12.04 -8.39
C LYS A 657 9.38 12.24 -9.61
N GLU A 658 8.93 13.08 -10.54
CA GLU A 658 9.78 13.69 -11.56
C GLU A 658 10.57 14.85 -10.94
N LEU A 659 11.89 14.86 -11.14
CA LEU A 659 12.79 15.85 -10.56
C LEU A 659 12.98 17.04 -11.50
N ASN A 660 12.85 18.25 -10.95
CA ASN A 660 13.25 19.48 -11.62
C ASN A 660 14.79 19.54 -11.74
N ASP A 661 15.32 20.28 -12.71
CA ASP A 661 16.76 20.45 -12.95
C ASP A 661 17.55 20.85 -11.69
N HIS A 662 16.98 21.68 -10.81
CA HIS A 662 17.60 22.06 -9.52
C HIS A 662 17.81 20.84 -8.59
N GLU A 663 16.85 19.92 -8.56
CA GLU A 663 16.92 18.70 -7.73
C GLU A 663 17.84 17.65 -8.36
N VAL A 664 17.90 17.57 -9.69
CA VAL A 664 18.88 16.75 -10.42
C VAL A 664 20.30 17.28 -10.22
N PHE A 665 20.48 18.61 -10.22
CA PHE A 665 21.75 19.27 -9.93
C PHE A 665 22.25 18.91 -8.52
N LEU A 666 21.38 19.04 -7.50
CA LEU A 666 21.67 18.68 -6.11
C LEU A 666 21.94 17.18 -5.90
N LYS A 667 21.09 16.29 -6.45
CA LYS A 667 21.17 14.85 -6.17
C LYS A 667 22.24 14.11 -6.97
N PHE A 668 22.53 14.54 -8.20
CA PHE A 668 23.33 13.73 -9.13
C PHE A 668 24.46 14.48 -9.85
N ALA A 669 24.30 15.78 -10.13
CA ALA A 669 25.36 16.54 -10.80
C ALA A 669 26.49 16.92 -9.83
N LEU A 670 26.16 17.41 -8.63
CA LEU A 670 27.15 17.81 -7.63
C LEU A 670 27.85 16.62 -6.94
N PRO A 671 27.17 15.53 -6.52
CA PRO A 671 27.84 14.43 -5.84
C PRO A 671 28.81 13.69 -6.75
N GLY A 672 30.03 13.46 -6.25
CA GLY A 672 31.09 12.75 -6.96
C GLY A 672 31.60 13.46 -8.23
N PHE A 673 31.46 14.78 -8.34
CA PHE A 673 31.91 15.58 -9.50
C PHE A 673 33.34 15.24 -9.96
N GLU A 674 34.27 15.02 -9.02
CA GLU A 674 35.66 14.60 -9.26
C GLU A 674 35.80 13.35 -10.15
N GLY A 675 34.86 12.40 -10.05
CA GLY A 675 34.88 11.13 -10.77
C GLY A 675 34.05 11.10 -12.06
N LYS A 676 33.42 12.21 -12.45
CA LYS A 676 32.61 12.31 -13.67
C LYS A 676 33.48 12.53 -14.92
N GLY A 677 32.95 12.20 -16.10
CA GLY A 677 33.65 12.40 -17.36
C GLY A 677 33.87 13.89 -17.68
N PRO A 678 34.92 14.28 -18.43
CA PRO A 678 35.22 15.69 -18.70
C PRO A 678 34.09 16.42 -19.45
N GLU A 679 33.36 15.73 -20.35
CA GLU A 679 32.18 16.32 -20.98
C GLU A 679 31.01 16.53 -20.01
N GLU A 680 30.86 15.65 -19.00
CA GLU A 680 29.81 15.76 -17.99
C GLU A 680 30.13 16.92 -17.05
N GLN A 681 31.38 17.02 -16.60
CA GLN A 681 31.89 18.16 -15.82
C GLN A 681 31.65 19.48 -16.58
N GLU A 682 31.94 19.54 -17.88
CA GLU A 682 31.72 20.74 -18.69
C GLU A 682 30.22 21.10 -18.83
N ARG A 683 29.34 20.11 -19.06
CA ARG A 683 27.88 20.34 -19.10
C ARG A 683 27.36 20.90 -17.77
N ILE A 684 27.84 20.37 -16.65
CA ILE A 684 27.46 20.80 -15.29
C ILE A 684 27.98 22.23 -15.00
N LEU A 685 29.22 22.55 -15.35
CA LEU A 685 29.79 23.89 -15.19
C LEU A 685 29.11 24.93 -16.09
N SER A 686 28.76 24.55 -17.33
CA SER A 686 28.02 25.39 -18.26
C SER A 686 26.59 25.69 -17.77
N TYR A 687 25.89 24.68 -17.26
CA TYR A 687 24.58 24.86 -16.62
C TYR A 687 24.65 25.77 -15.38
N LEU A 688 25.65 25.55 -14.50
CA LEU A 688 25.88 26.36 -13.31
C LEU A 688 26.13 27.83 -13.66
N TYR A 689 27.00 28.10 -14.63
CA TYR A 689 27.33 29.46 -15.06
C TYR A 689 26.12 30.18 -15.70
N THR A 690 25.38 29.47 -16.55
CA THR A 690 24.24 30.05 -17.29
C THR A 690 23.06 30.40 -16.36
N ASN A 691 22.74 29.51 -15.42
CA ASN A 691 21.54 29.62 -14.57
C ASN A 691 21.83 30.17 -13.15
N TRP A 692 23.05 30.67 -12.89
CA TRP A 692 23.49 31.10 -11.55
C TRP A 692 22.52 32.06 -10.84
N LYS A 693 21.87 32.97 -11.58
CA LYS A 693 20.95 33.98 -11.04
C LYS A 693 19.79 33.35 -10.26
N ASP A 694 19.28 32.22 -10.74
CA ASP A 694 18.17 31.50 -10.12
C ASP A 694 18.71 30.53 -9.06
N LEU A 695 19.80 29.80 -9.39
CA LEU A 695 20.45 28.83 -8.50
C LEU A 695 20.96 29.45 -7.18
N GLN A 696 21.45 30.71 -7.18
CA GLN A 696 21.94 31.36 -5.95
C GLN A 696 20.83 31.64 -4.91
N SER A 697 19.56 31.52 -5.30
CA SER A 697 18.40 31.75 -4.43
C SER A 697 18.12 30.57 -3.51
N ASP A 698 18.63 29.37 -3.83
CA ASP A 698 18.50 28.17 -3.00
C ASP A 698 19.75 27.98 -2.13
N SER A 699 19.58 28.12 -0.82
CA SER A 699 20.64 27.90 0.18
C SER A 699 21.23 26.48 0.14
N ASN A 700 20.46 25.48 -0.29
CA ASN A 700 20.94 24.10 -0.39
C ASN A 700 21.97 23.97 -1.52
N ILE A 701 21.69 24.58 -2.68
CA ILE A 701 22.60 24.59 -3.84
C ILE A 701 23.90 25.31 -3.46
N VAL A 702 23.80 26.49 -2.84
CA VAL A 702 24.97 27.26 -2.39
C VAL A 702 25.78 26.52 -1.31
N ASN A 703 25.14 25.74 -0.44
CA ASN A 703 25.83 24.96 0.58
C ASN A 703 26.47 23.68 0.02
N SER A 704 25.82 22.96 -0.89
CA SER A 704 26.45 21.85 -1.62
C SER A 704 27.65 22.34 -2.44
N LEU A 705 27.55 23.51 -3.09
CA LEU A 705 28.65 24.11 -3.85
C LEU A 705 29.85 24.56 -3.01
N LYS A 706 29.69 24.80 -1.70
CA LYS A 706 30.83 25.03 -0.77
C LYS A 706 31.65 23.76 -0.56
N GLU A 707 30.97 22.62 -0.48
CA GLU A 707 31.58 21.33 -0.16
C GLU A 707 32.06 20.56 -1.38
N THR A 708 31.52 20.84 -2.57
CA THR A 708 31.95 20.19 -3.82
C THR A 708 33.29 20.70 -4.31
N ARG A 709 34.16 19.77 -4.70
CA ARG A 709 35.41 20.04 -5.39
C ARG A 709 35.18 20.10 -6.90
N PHE A 710 35.15 21.32 -7.44
CA PHE A 710 34.98 21.56 -8.88
C PHE A 710 35.95 22.62 -9.44
N VAL A 711 36.67 23.33 -8.57
CA VAL A 711 37.55 24.44 -8.95
C VAL A 711 38.95 23.88 -9.18
N SER A 712 39.53 24.12 -10.36
CA SER A 712 40.94 23.80 -10.60
C SER A 712 41.84 24.90 -10.02
N SER A 713 43.04 24.53 -9.62
CA SER A 713 44.06 25.46 -9.12
C SER A 713 44.74 26.25 -10.26
N ALA A 714 45.42 27.36 -9.94
CA ALA A 714 46.31 28.09 -10.86
C ALA A 714 47.69 27.42 -11.04
N ASN A 715 47.92 26.26 -10.42
CA ASN A 715 49.04 25.38 -10.76
C ASN A 715 48.58 24.29 -11.75
N GLU A 716 48.94 24.43 -13.03
CA GLU A 716 48.65 23.48 -14.12
C GLU A 716 49.15 22.04 -13.85
N GLN A 717 50.12 21.86 -12.95
CA GLN A 717 50.63 20.54 -12.55
C GLN A 717 49.72 19.82 -11.55
N CYS A 718 48.83 20.55 -10.86
CA CYS A 718 47.86 19.99 -9.94
C CYS A 718 46.57 19.66 -10.71
N LYS A 719 46.28 18.36 -10.82
CA LYS A 719 45.03 17.86 -11.46
C LYS A 719 43.87 17.73 -10.48
N ASP A 720 44.12 17.95 -9.20
CA ASP A 720 43.12 17.80 -8.14
C ASP A 720 42.16 18.98 -8.17
N LEU A 721 40.87 18.69 -8.01
CA LEU A 721 39.84 19.72 -7.86
C LEU A 721 39.75 20.11 -6.39
N LEU A 722 39.61 21.41 -6.15
CA LEU A 722 39.54 22.01 -4.83
C LEU A 722 38.14 22.58 -4.57
N LYS A 723 37.79 22.73 -3.29
CA LYS A 723 36.57 23.46 -2.91
C LYS A 723 36.80 24.95 -3.13
N PRO A 724 35.75 25.75 -3.41
CA PRO A 724 35.87 27.21 -3.36
C PRO A 724 36.41 27.71 -2.01
N GLY A 725 36.04 27.06 -0.91
CA GLY A 725 36.52 27.37 0.44
C GLY A 725 37.98 26.99 0.74
N ASP A 726 38.64 26.21 -0.11
CA ASP A 726 40.08 25.91 0.04
C ASP A 726 40.96 27.01 -0.60
N LEU A 727 40.36 27.93 -1.37
CA LEU A 727 41.03 28.87 -2.26
C LEU A 727 40.91 30.33 -1.81
N LEU A 728 41.92 31.13 -2.13
CA LEU A 728 42.02 32.56 -1.86
C LEU A 728 41.53 33.39 -3.06
N ASP A 729 40.92 34.55 -2.81
CA ASP A 729 40.51 35.50 -3.85
C ASP A 729 41.74 36.18 -4.52
N PRO A 730 41.96 35.99 -5.84
CA PRO A 730 43.13 36.56 -6.52
C PRO A 730 43.03 38.08 -6.76
N PHE A 731 41.84 38.68 -6.60
CA PHE A 731 41.65 40.13 -6.67
C PHE A 731 41.73 40.82 -5.29
N ASP A 732 41.90 40.05 -4.20
CA ASP A 732 42.29 40.60 -2.91
C ASP A 732 43.80 40.93 -2.94
N SER A 733 44.11 42.22 -3.03
CA SER A 733 45.49 42.73 -3.14
C SER A 733 46.40 42.33 -1.96
N LEU A 734 45.83 42.04 -0.80
CA LEU A 734 46.59 41.57 0.38
C LEU A 734 46.94 40.09 0.22
N LEU A 735 45.99 39.26 -0.19
CA LEU A 735 46.23 37.82 -0.38
C LEU A 735 47.18 37.55 -1.56
N ALA A 736 46.99 38.26 -2.67
CA ALA A 736 47.86 38.17 -3.84
C ALA A 736 49.32 38.58 -3.56
N SER A 737 49.56 39.46 -2.57
CA SER A 737 50.90 39.89 -2.18
C SER A 737 51.52 39.05 -1.06
N VAL A 738 50.75 38.58 -0.06
CA VAL A 738 51.26 37.71 1.01
C VAL A 738 51.58 36.29 0.52
N PHE A 739 50.80 35.78 -0.44
CA PHE A 739 50.97 34.44 -1.02
C PHE A 739 51.54 34.48 -2.45
N SER A 740 52.25 35.55 -2.82
CA SER A 740 52.89 35.69 -4.13
C SER A 740 53.83 34.50 -4.41
N GLY A 741 53.50 33.70 -5.43
CA GLY A 741 54.23 32.48 -5.81
C GLY A 741 53.53 31.17 -5.43
N GLU A 742 52.63 31.15 -4.43
CA GLU A 742 51.84 29.97 -4.03
C GLU A 742 50.64 29.76 -4.96
N ARG A 743 50.91 29.49 -6.25
CA ARG A 743 49.88 29.28 -7.29
C ARG A 743 48.87 28.18 -6.94
N ASN A 744 49.22 27.26 -6.06
CA ASN A 744 48.31 26.21 -5.59
C ASN A 744 47.09 26.76 -4.81
N LYS A 745 47.19 27.95 -4.19
CA LYS A 745 46.13 28.54 -3.35
C LYS A 745 45.10 29.40 -4.10
N PHE A 746 45.28 29.65 -5.39
CA PHE A 746 44.40 30.52 -6.18
C PHE A 746 43.63 29.71 -7.24
N PRO A 747 42.40 30.12 -7.61
CA PRO A 747 41.64 29.51 -8.70
C PRO A 747 42.37 29.62 -10.04
N GLY A 748 42.25 28.60 -10.90
CA GLY A 748 42.82 28.61 -12.25
C GLY A 748 42.18 29.64 -13.19
N GLU A 749 42.84 29.92 -14.32
CA GLU A 749 42.54 31.05 -15.22
C GLU A 749 41.04 31.18 -15.60
N ARG A 750 40.38 30.08 -15.97
CA ARG A 750 38.92 30.02 -16.24
C ARG A 750 38.08 30.67 -15.13
N TYR A 751 38.48 30.44 -13.88
CA TYR A 751 37.78 30.84 -12.67
C TYR A 751 38.13 32.27 -12.21
N MET A 752 39.09 32.93 -12.85
CA MET A 752 39.43 34.34 -12.61
C MET A 752 38.51 35.33 -13.37
N ALA A 753 37.65 34.85 -14.27
CA ALA A 753 36.66 35.68 -14.93
C ALA A 753 35.57 36.17 -13.95
N ASP A 754 35.13 37.43 -14.07
CA ASP A 754 34.20 38.09 -13.12
C ASP A 754 32.95 37.28 -12.78
N GLY A 755 32.36 36.61 -13.78
CA GLY A 755 31.19 35.75 -13.59
C GLY A 755 31.48 34.54 -12.70
N TRP A 756 32.64 33.91 -12.86
CA TRP A 756 33.06 32.81 -11.99
C TRP A 756 33.47 33.30 -10.60
N LEU A 757 34.15 34.45 -10.49
CA LEU A 757 34.48 35.04 -9.18
C LEU A 757 33.22 35.44 -8.39
N HIS A 758 32.15 35.91 -9.05
CA HIS A 758 30.86 36.12 -8.38
C HIS A 758 30.29 34.81 -7.82
N ILE A 759 30.36 33.71 -8.56
CA ILE A 759 29.94 32.38 -8.08
C ILE A 759 30.81 31.98 -6.87
N LEU A 760 32.14 31.98 -7.02
CA LEU A 760 33.08 31.53 -5.99
C LEU A 760 32.99 32.35 -4.69
N ARG A 761 32.85 33.69 -4.78
CA ARG A 761 32.64 34.56 -3.60
C ARG A 761 31.33 34.23 -2.85
N LYS A 762 30.32 33.69 -3.53
CA LYS A 762 29.07 33.20 -2.89
C LYS A 762 29.19 31.77 -2.38
N THR A 763 29.98 30.93 -3.04
CA THR A 763 30.21 29.52 -2.67
C THR A 763 31.43 29.30 -1.78
N GLY A 764 32.03 30.36 -1.22
CA GLY A 764 32.93 30.27 -0.06
C GLY A 764 34.38 30.73 -0.24
N LEU A 765 34.76 31.32 -1.39
CA LEU A 765 36.11 31.83 -1.66
C LEU A 765 36.65 32.72 -0.52
N ARG A 766 37.84 32.42 -0.04
CA ARG A 766 38.43 33.07 1.14
C ARG A 766 38.96 34.47 0.82
N THR A 767 38.74 35.42 1.73
CA THR A 767 39.13 36.84 1.58
C THR A 767 39.79 37.37 2.86
N SER A 768 40.55 38.47 2.78
CA SER A 768 41.22 39.08 3.94
C SER A 768 40.29 39.63 5.03
N SER A 769 38.97 39.57 4.83
CA SER A 769 37.96 39.87 5.86
C SER A 769 37.78 38.76 6.91
N GLN A 770 38.36 37.58 6.70
CA GLN A 770 38.17 36.39 7.53
C GLN A 770 39.31 36.17 8.54
N ALA A 771 38.96 35.74 9.76
CA ALA A 771 39.90 35.60 10.88
C ALA A 771 40.99 34.55 10.64
N ASP A 772 40.62 33.39 10.09
CA ASP A 772 41.55 32.31 9.75
C ASP A 772 42.54 32.72 8.66
N VAL A 773 42.08 33.50 7.67
CA VAL A 773 42.91 34.05 6.58
C VAL A 773 43.94 35.02 7.14
N ILE A 774 43.54 35.93 8.04
CA ILE A 774 44.48 36.88 8.67
C ILE A 774 45.51 36.14 9.54
N VAL A 775 45.12 35.07 10.26
CA VAL A 775 46.06 34.20 10.99
C VAL A 775 47.02 33.50 10.02
N GLU A 776 46.55 33.05 8.86
CA GLU A 776 47.39 32.44 7.82
C GLU A 776 48.41 33.45 7.25
N CYS A 777 47.97 34.67 6.95
CA CYS A 777 48.85 35.77 6.52
C CYS A 777 49.88 36.14 7.58
N ALA A 778 49.47 36.24 8.85
CA ALA A 778 50.36 36.54 9.98
C ALA A 778 51.45 35.47 10.13
N LYS A 779 51.10 34.18 10.09
CA LYS A 779 52.07 33.07 10.14
C LYS A 779 52.99 33.04 8.91
N LYS A 780 52.45 33.34 7.72
CA LYS A 780 53.27 33.44 6.50
C LYS A 780 54.30 34.57 6.61
N LEU A 781 53.93 35.72 7.16
CA LEU A 781 54.84 36.85 7.41
C LEU A 781 55.88 36.54 8.50
N GLU A 782 55.50 35.85 9.57
CA GLU A 782 56.45 35.36 10.61
C GLU A 782 57.51 34.43 10.00
N ILE A 783 57.11 33.50 9.11
CA ILE A 783 58.03 32.62 8.39
C ILE A 783 58.94 33.41 7.44
N LEU A 784 58.40 34.33 6.64
CA LEU A 784 59.18 35.16 5.71
C LEU A 784 60.17 36.07 6.47
N GLY A 785 59.75 36.66 7.60
CA GLY A 785 60.61 37.49 8.45
C GLY A 785 61.72 36.69 9.12
N SER A 786 61.42 35.46 9.57
CA SER A 786 62.42 34.54 10.10
C SER A 786 63.45 34.15 9.04
N GLN A 787 62.99 33.77 7.84
CA GLN A 787 63.86 33.43 6.70
C GLN A 787 64.77 34.60 6.31
N ALA A 788 64.22 35.82 6.25
CA ALA A 788 64.99 37.03 5.95
C ALA A 788 66.08 37.34 7.01
N MET A 789 65.87 36.97 8.28
CA MET A 789 66.85 37.12 9.36
C MET A 789 67.93 36.01 9.35
N THR A 790 67.57 34.76 9.03
CA THR A 790 68.50 33.61 9.08
C THR A 790 69.61 33.62 8.02
N HIS A 791 69.58 34.52 7.03
CA HIS A 791 70.56 34.58 5.96
C HIS A 791 71.85 35.37 6.31
N ALA A 792 72.06 35.72 7.58
CA ALA A 792 73.02 36.74 7.99
C ALA A 792 74.04 36.34 9.08
N GLU A 793 74.07 35.07 9.53
CA GLU A 793 74.93 34.62 10.64
C GLU A 793 76.09 33.72 10.15
N ASP A 794 77.32 34.22 10.28
CA ASP A 794 78.56 33.45 10.38
C ASP A 794 79.11 33.70 11.81
N PRO A 795 79.19 32.70 12.70
CA PRO A 795 79.04 32.92 14.15
C PRO A 795 80.28 33.44 14.91
N ASP A 796 81.43 33.63 14.27
CA ASP A 796 82.70 33.97 14.94
C ASP A 796 83.04 35.48 14.96
N ASP A 797 82.28 36.36 14.30
CA ASP A 797 82.60 37.80 14.22
C ASP A 797 81.77 38.69 15.16
N PHE A 798 82.38 39.11 16.28
CA PHE A 798 81.78 40.00 17.28
C PHE A 798 81.56 41.46 16.79
N GLU A 799 82.13 41.88 15.67
CA GLU A 799 81.86 43.21 15.06
C GLU A 799 80.51 43.27 14.30
N ALA A 800 79.81 42.13 14.17
CA ALA A 800 78.55 42.02 13.44
C ALA A 800 77.33 42.69 14.12
N GLU A 801 77.33 42.89 15.45
CA GLU A 801 76.15 43.45 16.14
C GLU A 801 75.92 44.94 15.82
N PHE A 802 77.00 45.71 15.65
CA PHE A 802 76.95 47.18 15.49
C PHE A 802 77.14 47.65 14.05
N SER A 803 77.64 46.80 13.15
CA SER A 803 77.66 47.05 11.71
C SER A 803 76.23 47.01 11.14
N GLY A 804 75.71 48.17 10.76
CA GLY A 804 74.29 48.42 10.49
C GLY A 804 73.73 47.89 9.16
N ALA A 805 73.97 46.60 8.84
CA ALA A 805 73.53 45.97 7.59
C ALA A 805 72.91 44.57 7.74
N CYS A 806 73.36 43.74 8.68
CA CYS A 806 73.08 42.29 8.62
C CYS A 806 71.70 41.85 9.17
N ASN A 807 71.19 42.50 10.23
CA ASN A 807 69.98 42.06 10.94
C ASN A 807 68.82 43.08 10.81
N GLU A 808 68.32 43.30 9.60
CA GLU A 808 67.15 44.14 9.30
C GLU A 808 66.29 43.53 8.17
N ILE A 809 64.96 43.47 8.31
CA ILE A 809 64.08 43.00 7.23
C ILE A 809 63.88 44.05 6.13
N SER A 810 63.56 43.58 4.91
CA SER A 810 63.28 44.49 3.78
C SER A 810 62.10 45.43 4.06
N PHE A 811 62.17 46.65 3.52
CA PHE A 811 61.09 47.63 3.65
C PHE A 811 59.76 47.13 3.04
N GLU A 812 59.84 46.33 1.98
CA GLU A 812 58.69 45.70 1.32
C GLU A 812 57.97 44.75 2.28
N LEU A 813 58.70 43.84 2.95
CA LEU A 813 58.13 42.91 3.92
C LEU A 813 57.56 43.63 5.15
N TRP A 814 58.28 44.65 5.65
CA TRP A 814 57.81 45.50 6.76
C TRP A 814 56.57 46.33 6.40
N SER A 815 56.44 46.77 5.14
CA SER A 815 55.25 47.46 4.64
C SER A 815 54.08 46.51 4.39
N LEU A 816 54.34 45.30 3.88
CA LEU A 816 53.34 44.26 3.67
C LEU A 816 52.72 43.80 5.00
N ALA A 817 53.56 43.60 6.02
CA ALA A 817 53.11 43.37 7.38
C ALA A 817 52.26 44.53 7.93
N GLY A 818 52.61 45.78 7.58
CA GLY A 818 51.79 46.96 7.85
C GLY A 818 50.40 46.89 7.20
N SER A 819 50.32 46.44 5.94
CA SER A 819 49.03 46.25 5.23
C SER A 819 48.15 45.18 5.88
N VAL A 820 48.75 44.09 6.40
CA VAL A 820 47.99 43.06 7.15
C VAL A 820 47.44 43.61 8.46
N VAL A 821 48.19 44.46 9.16
CA VAL A 821 47.71 45.13 10.39
C VAL A 821 46.64 46.20 10.07
N ASP A 822 46.79 46.99 9.00
CA ASP A 822 45.74 47.93 8.55
C ASP A 822 44.45 47.17 8.17
N CYS A 823 44.52 45.97 7.58
CA CYS A 823 43.34 45.14 7.26
C CYS A 823 42.72 44.46 8.49
N LEU A 824 43.54 43.96 9.43
CA LEU A 824 43.12 43.49 10.75
C LEU A 824 42.28 44.57 11.47
N PHE A 825 42.73 45.82 11.43
CA PHE A 825 42.02 46.92 12.09
C PHE A 825 40.80 47.44 11.31
N ALA A 826 40.82 47.41 9.98
CA ALA A 826 39.64 47.70 9.16
C ALA A 826 38.46 46.75 9.46
N ASN A 827 38.75 45.49 9.78
CA ASN A 827 37.75 44.45 10.07
C ASN A 827 37.59 44.16 11.58
N PHE A 828 38.25 44.89 12.48
CA PHE A 828 38.36 44.49 13.89
C PHE A 828 37.02 44.31 14.62
N ALA A 829 35.99 45.06 14.22
CA ALA A 829 34.66 44.98 14.82
C ALA A 829 33.94 43.62 14.60
N THR A 830 34.29 42.86 13.55
CA THR A 830 33.77 41.51 13.30
C THR A 830 34.76 40.41 13.74
N LEU A 831 36.04 40.74 13.86
CA LEU A 831 37.12 39.82 14.22
C LEU A 831 37.43 39.76 15.72
N TYR A 832 36.94 40.71 16.53
CA TYR A 832 37.30 40.80 17.94
C TYR A 832 36.69 39.67 18.79
N ASP A 833 37.49 38.63 18.98
CA ASP A 833 37.39 37.66 20.07
C ASP A 833 38.69 37.61 20.87
N ASN A 834 38.60 37.24 22.15
CA ASN A 834 39.75 37.13 23.04
C ASN A 834 40.71 36.01 22.63
N SER A 835 40.22 34.84 22.17
CA SER A 835 41.11 33.75 21.72
C SER A 835 41.80 34.07 20.40
N PHE A 836 41.11 34.80 19.50
CA PHE A 836 41.72 35.35 18.29
C PHE A 836 42.82 36.36 18.62
N CYS A 837 42.57 37.31 19.52
CA CYS A 837 43.58 38.29 19.95
C CYS A 837 44.77 37.62 20.67
N GLU A 838 44.54 36.60 21.49
CA GLU A 838 45.59 35.82 22.15
C GLU A 838 46.44 35.04 21.14
N MET A 839 45.83 34.52 20.06
CA MET A 839 46.55 33.84 18.98
C MET A 839 47.38 34.82 18.15
N ILE A 840 46.78 35.91 17.68
CA ILE A 840 47.45 36.97 16.91
C ILE A 840 48.57 37.63 17.73
N GLY A 841 48.35 37.88 19.02
CA GLY A 841 49.34 38.50 19.92
C GLY A 841 50.59 37.67 20.20
N LYS A 842 50.59 36.38 19.81
CA LYS A 842 51.75 35.48 19.91
C LYS A 842 52.61 35.40 18.64
N ILE A 843 52.08 35.78 17.48
CA ILE A 843 52.74 35.62 16.18
C ILE A 843 53.64 36.83 15.90
N ALA A 844 54.88 36.59 15.50
CA ALA A 844 55.87 37.63 15.21
C ALA A 844 55.71 38.21 13.80
N PHE A 845 54.63 38.96 13.56
CA PHE A 845 54.34 39.62 12.28
C PHE A 845 54.12 41.14 12.37
N ILE A 846 54.13 41.75 13.57
CA ILE A 846 53.83 43.17 13.75
C ILE A 846 55.05 44.03 13.37
N PRO A 847 54.94 45.03 12.46
CA PRO A 847 56.08 45.86 12.07
C PRO A 847 56.54 46.76 13.22
N ALA A 848 57.80 46.61 13.64
CA ALA A 848 58.40 47.34 14.75
C ALA A 848 59.85 47.77 14.45
N GLU A 849 60.43 48.57 15.34
CA GLU A 849 61.86 48.96 15.34
C GLU A 849 62.54 48.44 16.63
N LYS A 850 63.69 47.79 16.55
CA LYS A 850 64.49 47.34 17.71
C LYS A 850 65.70 48.26 17.92
N GLY A 851 65.93 48.70 19.16
CA GLY A 851 66.93 49.70 19.51
C GLY A 851 66.33 51.09 19.73
N PHE A 852 67.11 52.15 19.55
CA PHE A 852 66.62 53.53 19.73
C PHE A 852 65.56 53.91 18.68
N PRO A 853 64.44 54.57 19.05
CA PRO A 853 63.37 54.92 18.12
C PRO A 853 63.75 56.04 17.14
N SER A 854 63.12 56.05 15.95
CA SER A 854 63.23 57.06 14.87
C SER A 854 62.69 58.46 15.22
N ILE A 855 63.22 59.12 16.25
CA ILE A 855 62.87 60.49 16.63
C ILE A 855 63.62 61.50 15.73
N GLY A 856 62.89 62.45 15.13
CA GLY A 856 63.49 63.56 14.38
C GLY A 856 63.93 63.26 12.93
N GLY A 857 63.47 62.15 12.33
CA GLY A 857 63.62 61.92 10.88
C GLY A 857 64.97 61.38 10.38
N LYS A 858 65.84 60.92 11.30
CA LYS A 858 67.00 60.08 10.96
C LYS A 858 66.62 58.59 11.04
N ARG A 859 67.50 57.68 10.58
CA ARG A 859 67.29 56.23 10.71
C ARG A 859 67.04 55.88 12.19
N GLY A 860 65.98 55.13 12.46
CA GLY A 860 65.67 54.59 13.78
C GLY A 860 66.28 53.22 14.01
N GLY A 861 65.61 52.43 14.84
CA GLY A 861 66.03 51.07 15.19
C GLY A 861 65.94 50.12 13.99
N LYS A 862 66.63 48.97 14.09
CA LYS A 862 66.59 47.93 13.05
C LYS A 862 65.14 47.46 12.88
N ARG A 863 64.62 47.48 11.65
CA ARG A 863 63.26 46.99 11.33
C ARG A 863 63.17 45.49 11.61
N VAL A 864 62.15 45.12 12.38
CA VAL A 864 61.85 43.73 12.75
C VAL A 864 60.35 43.46 12.66
N LEU A 865 59.97 42.19 12.59
CA LEU A 865 58.63 41.75 12.94
C LEU A 865 58.61 41.28 14.41
N ALA A 866 57.54 41.56 15.13
CA ALA A 866 57.42 41.31 16.57
C ALA A 866 56.02 40.76 16.93
N PRO A 867 55.88 40.02 18.04
CA PRO A 867 54.57 39.69 18.60
C PRO A 867 54.10 40.78 19.57
N TYR A 868 52.80 41.11 19.58
CA TYR A 868 52.27 42.18 20.46
C TYR A 868 52.59 41.98 21.94
N ARG A 869 52.69 40.73 22.42
CA ARG A 869 53.01 40.39 23.82
C ARG A 869 54.40 40.85 24.29
N GLU A 870 55.34 41.09 23.36
CA GLU A 870 56.73 41.48 23.64
C GLU A 870 57.06 42.89 23.18
N ALA A 871 56.21 43.51 22.36
CA ALA A 871 56.40 44.86 21.87
C ALA A 871 56.03 45.92 22.93
N ILE A 872 56.66 47.09 22.85
CA ILE A 872 56.39 48.26 23.71
C ILE A 872 55.87 49.44 22.89
N LEU A 873 55.07 50.31 23.52
CA LEU A 873 54.61 51.54 22.88
C LEU A 873 55.75 52.56 22.83
N LEU A 874 55.75 53.43 21.82
CA LEU A 874 56.76 54.49 21.66
C LEU A 874 56.93 55.36 22.92
N LYS A 875 55.87 55.65 23.68
CA LYS A 875 55.96 56.43 24.94
C LYS A 875 56.74 55.71 26.06
N ASP A 876 56.81 54.37 26.01
CA ASP A 876 57.42 53.51 27.02
C ASP A 876 58.86 53.09 26.63
N TRP A 877 59.41 53.61 25.52
CA TRP A 877 60.76 53.27 25.03
C TRP A 877 61.88 53.34 26.10
N PRO A 878 61.93 54.31 27.04
CA PRO A 878 63.02 54.44 28.00
C PRO A 878 63.12 53.28 28.99
N LEU A 879 62.07 52.44 29.07
CA LEU A 879 61.96 51.35 30.03
C LEU A 879 62.43 50.00 29.46
N ALA A 880 62.58 49.87 28.13
CA ALA A 880 62.82 48.56 27.51
C ALA A 880 63.50 48.54 26.10
N TRP A 881 63.90 49.68 25.52
CA TRP A 881 64.37 49.77 24.11
C TRP A 881 65.50 48.80 23.69
N SER A 882 66.36 48.38 24.62
CA SER A 882 67.48 47.46 24.30
C SER A 882 67.06 45.98 24.20
N ILE A 883 65.90 45.62 24.76
CA ILE A 883 65.43 44.22 24.86
C ILE A 883 64.04 43.97 24.26
N ALA A 884 63.26 45.01 23.98
CA ALA A 884 61.92 44.91 23.40
C ALA A 884 61.75 45.79 22.15
N PRO A 885 61.05 45.30 21.10
CA PRO A 885 60.79 46.06 19.88
C PRO A 885 59.70 47.12 20.09
N ILE A 886 59.85 48.27 19.43
CA ILE A 886 59.03 49.47 19.62
C ILE A 886 57.97 49.61 18.52
N LEU A 887 56.71 49.80 18.90
CA LEU A 887 55.61 50.17 18.01
C LEU A 887 55.63 51.69 17.76
N VAL A 888 56.32 52.10 16.70
CA VAL A 888 56.54 53.52 16.37
C VAL A 888 55.33 54.16 15.65
N LYS A 889 54.65 53.42 14.76
CA LYS A 889 53.49 53.93 14.00
C LYS A 889 52.18 53.74 14.78
N GLN A 890 51.43 54.81 15.00
CA GLN A 890 50.16 54.74 15.74
C GLN A 890 49.11 53.81 15.09
N LYS A 891 49.08 53.69 13.76
CA LYS A 891 48.23 52.73 13.02
C LYS A 891 48.43 51.27 13.42
N ILE A 892 49.61 50.92 13.93
CA ILE A 892 49.98 49.54 14.28
C ILE A 892 49.56 49.22 15.74
N ILE A 893 49.16 50.23 16.51
CA ILE A 893 48.77 50.04 17.92
C ILE A 893 47.27 49.66 17.97
N PRO A 894 46.90 48.50 18.55
CA PRO A 894 45.50 48.13 18.71
C PRO A 894 44.75 49.10 19.66
N PRO A 895 43.41 49.17 19.59
CA PRO A 895 42.60 49.97 20.52
C PRO A 895 42.90 49.65 22.00
N GLU A 896 42.90 50.66 22.88
CA GLU A 896 43.36 50.49 24.27
C GLU A 896 42.59 49.41 25.06
N TYR A 897 41.30 49.20 24.73
CA TYR A 897 40.46 48.18 25.35
C TYR A 897 40.89 46.73 25.02
N SER A 898 41.58 46.49 23.90
CA SER A 898 41.99 45.14 23.48
C SER A 898 43.44 44.79 23.84
N TRP A 899 44.21 45.73 24.41
CA TRP A 899 45.60 45.51 24.83
C TRP A 899 45.76 44.28 25.73
N GLY A 900 44.84 44.08 26.68
CA GLY A 900 44.84 42.92 27.57
C GLY A 900 44.72 41.58 26.83
N ALA A 901 43.93 41.53 25.76
CA ALA A 901 43.70 40.34 24.95
C ALA A 901 44.87 40.03 24.00
N PHE A 902 45.53 41.07 23.46
CA PHE A 902 46.80 40.93 22.73
C PHE A 902 48.02 40.72 23.65
N HIS A 903 47.83 40.80 24.96
CA HIS A 903 48.87 40.86 26.00
C HIS A 903 49.89 42.00 25.85
N LEU A 904 49.56 43.03 25.08
CA LEU A 904 50.33 44.27 24.96
C LEU A 904 50.25 45.03 26.30
N ARG A 905 51.40 45.44 26.86
CA ARG A 905 51.46 46.08 28.19
C ARG A 905 52.10 47.46 28.12
N SER A 906 51.42 48.42 28.74
CA SER A 906 51.88 49.79 28.89
C SER A 906 51.51 50.30 30.29
N PRO A 907 52.48 50.61 31.17
CA PRO A 907 53.92 50.43 30.98
C PRO A 907 54.33 48.93 30.94
N PRO A 908 55.58 48.60 30.55
CA PRO A 908 56.07 47.22 30.51
C PRO A 908 56.08 46.52 31.88
N ALA A 909 56.16 45.19 31.87
CA ALA A 909 56.28 44.40 33.09
C ALA A 909 57.65 44.58 33.76
N PHE A 910 57.72 44.49 35.10
CA PHE A 910 58.96 44.75 35.83
C PHE A 910 60.12 43.83 35.40
N SER A 911 59.86 42.56 35.10
CA SER A 911 60.87 41.63 34.58
C SER A 911 61.43 42.01 33.21
N THR A 912 60.66 42.73 32.39
CA THR A 912 61.11 43.33 31.12
C THR A 912 62.06 44.51 31.41
N VAL A 913 61.67 45.38 32.35
CA VAL A 913 62.49 46.54 32.75
C VAL A 913 63.77 46.11 33.48
N LEU A 914 63.73 45.10 34.35
CA LEU A 914 64.93 44.57 35.02
C LEU A 914 65.95 44.01 34.02
N LYS A 915 65.49 43.27 33.00
CA LYS A 915 66.34 42.81 31.89
C LYS A 915 66.89 43.97 31.06
N HIS A 916 66.11 45.02 30.85
CA HIS A 916 66.57 46.23 30.17
C HIS A 916 67.72 46.90 30.95
N LEU A 917 67.57 47.08 32.26
CA LEU A 917 68.60 47.65 33.14
C LEU A 917 69.83 46.74 33.29
N GLN A 918 69.66 45.41 33.21
CA GLN A 918 70.77 44.44 33.14
C GLN A 918 71.61 44.60 31.87
N VAL A 919 70.97 44.83 30.72
CA VAL A 919 71.68 45.08 29.45
C VAL A 919 72.30 46.48 29.42
N VAL A 920 71.55 47.51 29.81
CA VAL A 920 72.03 48.91 29.84
C VAL A 920 73.16 49.12 30.84
N GLY A 921 73.09 48.48 32.02
CA GLY A 921 74.11 48.59 33.07
C GLY A 921 75.28 47.62 32.94
N ARG A 922 75.32 46.80 31.89
CA ARG A 922 76.49 45.95 31.57
C ARG A 922 77.70 46.85 31.36
N ASN A 923 78.88 46.44 31.85
CA ASN A 923 80.13 47.19 31.73
C ASN A 923 80.02 48.66 32.24
N ASN A 924 79.25 48.90 33.31
CA ASN A 924 78.92 50.25 33.84
C ASN A 924 78.28 51.19 32.80
N GLY A 925 77.65 50.62 31.78
CA GLY A 925 76.98 51.31 30.68
C GLY A 925 77.90 51.88 29.60
N GLU A 926 79.21 51.60 29.61
CA GLU A 926 80.16 52.20 28.64
C GLU A 926 79.71 51.95 27.18
N ASP A 927 79.28 50.73 26.85
CA ASP A 927 78.74 50.36 25.53
C ASP A 927 77.44 51.12 25.17
N THR A 928 76.56 51.35 26.15
CA THR A 928 75.27 52.03 25.94
C THR A 928 75.46 53.55 25.78
N LEU A 929 76.38 54.14 26.53
CA LEU A 929 76.66 55.58 26.51
C LEU A 929 77.44 55.97 25.26
N ALA A 930 78.40 55.15 24.81
CA ALA A 930 79.13 55.36 23.56
C ALA A 930 78.22 55.44 22.33
N HIS A 931 77.11 54.69 22.33
CA HIS A 931 76.15 54.62 21.23
C HIS A 931 74.89 55.47 21.45
N TRP A 932 74.84 56.34 22.48
CA TRP A 932 73.63 57.13 22.75
C TRP A 932 73.39 58.20 21.65
N PRO A 933 72.20 58.28 21.02
CA PRO A 933 72.00 59.17 19.88
C PRO A 933 72.11 60.65 20.24
N THR A 934 73.12 61.34 19.70
CA THR A 934 73.36 62.78 19.87
C THR A 934 72.41 63.66 19.03
N ALA A 935 71.21 63.16 18.71
CA ALA A 935 70.26 63.84 17.83
C ALA A 935 69.45 64.90 18.59
N SER A 936 69.32 66.09 18.00
CA SER A 936 68.45 67.14 18.55
C SER A 936 67.00 66.66 18.57
N GLY A 937 66.36 66.73 19.74
CA GLY A 937 65.02 66.18 19.99
C GLY A 937 65.00 64.76 20.57
N MET A 938 66.14 64.06 20.65
CA MET A 938 66.27 62.84 21.44
C MET A 938 66.26 63.17 22.94
N MET A 939 65.73 62.27 23.78
CA MET A 939 65.85 62.43 25.23
C MET A 939 67.29 62.13 25.69
N THR A 940 67.76 62.85 26.70
CA THR A 940 69.06 62.61 27.34
C THR A 940 69.05 61.31 28.15
N VAL A 941 70.22 60.73 28.40
CA VAL A 941 70.40 59.57 29.29
C VAL A 941 69.76 59.82 30.66
N GLU A 942 69.96 61.01 31.21
CA GLU A 942 69.43 61.42 32.50
C GLU A 942 67.89 61.54 32.49
N GLY A 943 67.32 62.05 31.39
CA GLY A 943 65.86 62.06 31.19
C GLY A 943 65.25 60.66 31.09
N ALA A 944 65.93 59.73 30.40
CA ALA A 944 65.54 58.33 30.36
C ALA A 944 65.57 57.68 31.75
N CYS A 945 66.59 57.97 32.56
CA CYS A 945 66.66 57.50 33.93
C CYS A 945 65.57 58.11 34.84
N VAL A 946 65.18 59.37 34.63
CA VAL A 946 64.02 59.97 35.33
C VAL A 946 62.72 59.21 35.01
N GLU A 947 62.48 58.78 33.78
CA GLU A 947 61.31 57.93 33.47
C GLU A 947 61.41 56.52 34.10
N ILE A 948 62.61 55.92 34.14
CA ILE A 948 62.86 54.67 34.88
C ILE A 948 62.53 54.85 36.37
N PHE A 949 62.95 55.94 37.03
CA PHE A 949 62.62 56.18 38.43
C PHE A 949 61.12 56.47 38.65
N LYS A 950 60.46 57.22 37.77
CA LYS A 950 58.99 57.41 37.80
C LYS A 950 58.20 56.10 37.62
N TYR A 951 58.77 55.14 36.90
CA TYR A 951 58.22 53.79 36.81
C TYR A 951 58.47 53.01 38.12
N LEU A 952 59.73 52.94 38.58
CA LEU A 952 60.12 52.25 39.80
C LEU A 952 59.32 52.73 41.02
N GLU A 953 59.08 54.04 41.17
CA GLU A 953 58.29 54.59 42.28
C GLU A 953 56.85 54.06 42.33
N LYS A 954 56.22 53.81 41.17
CA LYS A 954 54.86 53.29 41.10
C LYS A 954 54.78 51.80 41.43
N VAL A 955 55.81 51.03 41.11
CA VAL A 955 55.86 49.58 41.34
C VAL A 955 56.56 49.19 42.64
N TRP A 956 57.28 50.10 43.31
CA TRP A 956 58.20 49.79 44.42
C TRP A 956 57.59 48.91 45.51
N GLY A 957 56.41 49.28 46.00
CA GLY A 957 55.68 48.52 47.03
C GLY A 957 55.09 47.18 46.59
N THR A 958 55.34 46.75 45.34
CA THR A 958 54.92 45.45 44.79
C THR A 958 56.11 44.56 44.39
N LEU A 959 57.35 45.04 44.52
CA LEU A 959 58.56 44.28 44.21
C LEU A 959 58.87 43.25 45.30
N SER A 960 59.45 42.10 44.90
CA SER A 960 59.97 41.12 45.86
C SER A 960 61.31 41.55 46.45
N SER A 961 61.69 40.95 47.58
CA SER A 961 63.02 41.16 48.17
C SER A 961 64.16 40.77 47.22
N SER A 962 63.94 39.78 46.34
CA SER A 962 64.87 39.42 45.27
C SER A 962 65.01 40.52 44.22
N ASP A 963 63.90 41.09 43.75
CA ASP A 963 63.91 42.18 42.76
C ASP A 963 64.71 43.39 43.25
N ILE A 964 64.53 43.76 44.53
CA ILE A 964 65.26 44.86 45.16
C ILE A 964 66.76 44.54 45.30
N ILE A 965 67.13 43.30 45.66
CA ILE A 965 68.53 42.86 45.75
C ILE A 965 69.21 42.88 44.36
N ASP A 966 68.50 42.52 43.30
CA ASP A 966 69.06 42.59 41.95
C ASP A 966 69.16 44.04 41.46
N LEU A 967 68.16 44.90 41.71
CA LEU A 967 68.27 46.35 41.45
C LEU A 967 69.45 47.00 42.20
N GLN A 968 69.73 46.59 43.45
CA GLN A 968 70.90 47.06 44.23
C GLN A 968 72.25 46.73 43.58
N ARG A 969 72.31 45.74 42.69
CA ARG A 969 73.54 45.30 41.99
C ARG A 969 73.76 45.99 40.64
N LEU A 970 72.72 46.60 40.06
CA LEU A 970 72.79 47.14 38.70
C LEU A 970 73.38 48.56 38.67
N ALA A 971 74.38 48.76 37.81
CA ALA A 971 74.96 50.06 37.51
C ALA A 971 74.17 50.74 36.38
N PHE A 972 73.01 51.32 36.68
CA PHE A 972 72.15 51.97 35.67
C PHE A 972 71.88 53.46 35.90
N VAL A 973 72.31 54.04 37.04
CA VAL A 973 72.02 55.44 37.37
C VAL A 973 73.07 56.36 36.74
N PRO A 974 72.72 57.26 35.80
CA PRO A 974 73.70 58.12 35.14
C PRO A 974 74.30 59.14 36.11
N VAL A 975 75.62 59.20 36.14
CA VAL A 975 76.43 60.10 36.97
C VAL A 975 77.44 60.86 36.12
N ALA A 976 78.06 61.88 36.71
CA ALA A 976 79.04 62.75 36.03
C ALA A 976 78.53 63.27 34.67
N ASN A 977 77.35 63.91 34.69
CA ASN A 977 76.66 64.46 33.51
C ASN A 977 76.36 63.40 32.43
N GLY A 978 75.91 62.21 32.85
CA GLY A 978 75.57 61.10 31.97
C GLY A 978 76.75 60.38 31.31
N THR A 979 77.99 60.51 31.83
CA THR A 979 79.18 59.89 31.23
C THR A 979 79.55 58.51 31.78
N ARG A 980 78.95 58.11 32.91
CA ARG A 980 79.06 56.75 33.51
C ARG A 980 77.72 56.36 34.11
N LEU A 981 77.45 55.05 34.23
CA LEU A 981 76.35 54.55 35.06
C LEU A 981 76.88 53.99 36.38
N ALA A 982 76.14 54.21 37.47
CA ALA A 982 76.51 53.84 38.83
C ALA A 982 75.44 52.97 39.51
N THR A 983 75.88 52.21 40.53
CA THR A 983 74.99 51.42 41.41
C THR A 983 74.42 52.29 42.52
N GLY A 984 73.31 51.88 43.15
CA GLY A 984 72.78 52.58 44.32
C GLY A 984 73.81 52.79 45.44
N LYS A 985 74.71 51.81 45.66
CA LYS A 985 75.75 51.84 46.71
C LYS A 985 76.91 52.79 46.44
N SER A 986 77.11 53.23 45.20
CA SER A 986 78.12 54.24 44.85
C SER A 986 77.57 55.67 44.80
N LEU A 987 76.32 55.87 45.21
CA LEU A 987 75.66 57.18 45.27
C LEU A 987 75.58 57.73 46.70
N PHE A 988 75.75 59.05 46.83
CA PHE A 988 75.67 59.80 48.08
C PHE A 988 74.76 61.03 47.92
N VAL A 989 73.90 61.31 48.91
CA VAL A 989 73.03 62.50 48.88
C VAL A 989 73.86 63.80 49.00
N ARG A 990 74.97 63.75 49.75
CA ARG A 990 76.04 64.76 49.72
C ARG A 990 77.40 64.09 49.78
N LEU A 991 78.35 64.57 48.97
CA LEU A 991 79.73 64.06 48.95
C LEU A 991 80.74 65.21 49.00
N THR A 992 81.41 65.38 50.14
CA THR A 992 82.31 66.51 50.40
C THR A 992 83.67 66.42 49.71
N VAL A 993 84.00 65.28 49.08
CA VAL A 993 85.30 65.01 48.43
C VAL A 993 85.05 64.22 47.14
N ASN A 994 85.77 64.52 46.06
CA ASN A 994 85.57 63.83 44.78
C ASN A 994 86.19 62.42 44.81
N LEU A 995 85.33 61.39 44.82
CA LEU A 995 85.71 59.97 44.85
C LEU A 995 85.49 59.24 43.51
N SER A 996 85.36 59.98 42.41
CA SER A 996 85.29 59.41 41.06
C SER A 996 86.59 58.63 40.72
N PRO A 997 86.52 57.41 40.17
CA PRO A 997 85.36 56.79 39.54
C PRO A 997 84.51 55.88 40.44
N PHE A 998 84.83 55.74 41.73
CA PHE A 998 84.19 54.77 42.61
C PHE A 998 82.87 55.25 43.22
N ALA A 999 82.79 56.52 43.61
CA ALA A 999 81.62 57.10 44.28
C ALA A 999 81.30 58.52 43.79
N PHE A 1000 80.01 58.84 43.77
CA PHE A 1000 79.47 60.06 43.16
C PHE A 1000 78.39 60.70 44.04
N GLU A 1001 78.30 62.03 44.00
CA GLU A 1001 77.16 62.77 44.53
C GLU A 1001 75.94 62.59 43.60
N LEU A 1002 74.74 62.47 44.17
CA LEU A 1002 73.51 62.26 43.41
C LEU A 1002 73.14 63.51 42.60
N PRO A 1003 73.01 63.43 41.26
CA PRO A 1003 72.54 64.55 40.45
C PRO A 1003 71.18 65.08 40.90
N ALA A 1004 71.03 66.41 40.93
CA ALA A 1004 69.86 67.09 41.48
C ALA A 1004 68.52 66.65 40.84
N LEU A 1005 68.55 66.19 39.59
CA LEU A 1005 67.42 65.64 38.83
C LEU A 1005 66.76 64.43 39.51
N TYR A 1006 67.51 63.65 40.31
CA TYR A 1006 67.01 62.43 40.97
C TYR A 1006 66.64 62.63 42.45
N LEU A 1007 66.79 63.84 42.99
CA LEU A 1007 66.43 64.15 44.39
C LEU A 1007 64.99 63.75 44.80
N PRO A 1008 63.96 63.80 43.92
CA PRO A 1008 62.63 63.28 44.26
C PRO A 1008 62.61 61.79 44.64
N PHE A 1009 63.53 60.99 44.09
CA PHE A 1009 63.54 59.52 44.22
C PHE A 1009 64.45 59.02 45.36
N VAL A 1010 64.95 59.91 46.21
CA VAL A 1010 65.87 59.63 47.33
C VAL A 1010 65.39 58.51 48.25
N ARG A 1011 64.08 58.33 48.46
CA ARG A 1011 63.49 57.22 49.22
C ARG A 1011 63.92 55.86 48.63
N ILE A 1012 63.63 55.67 47.35
CA ILE A 1012 63.92 54.44 46.60
C ILE A 1012 65.42 54.20 46.56
N LEU A 1013 66.20 55.26 46.28
CA LEU A 1013 67.65 55.17 46.21
C LEU A 1013 68.29 54.72 47.53
N LYS A 1014 67.78 55.15 48.70
CA LYS A 1014 68.25 54.67 50.01
C LYS A 1014 67.99 53.17 50.19
N GLU A 1015 66.82 52.68 49.76
CA GLU A 1015 66.48 51.25 49.77
C GLU A 1015 67.32 50.46 48.73
N MET A 1016 67.84 51.14 47.71
CA MET A 1016 68.87 50.64 46.79
C MET A 1016 70.32 50.78 47.30
N GLY A 1017 70.51 51.20 48.56
CA GLY A 1017 71.81 51.27 49.23
C GLY A 1017 72.55 52.61 49.14
N MET A 1018 71.93 53.66 48.59
CA MET A 1018 72.49 55.02 48.59
C MET A 1018 72.68 55.54 50.01
N GLN A 1019 73.83 56.15 50.27
CA GLN A 1019 74.18 56.71 51.58
C GLN A 1019 73.80 58.19 51.67
N GLU A 1020 73.51 58.71 52.87
CA GLU A 1020 73.27 60.13 53.05
C GLU A 1020 74.57 60.95 52.99
N ASN A 1021 75.60 60.48 53.69
CA ASN A 1021 76.94 61.07 53.76
C ASN A 1021 77.97 59.94 53.88
N LEU A 1022 79.24 60.21 53.61
CA LEU A 1022 80.33 59.25 53.85
C LEU A 1022 80.53 59.03 55.36
N SER A 1023 80.65 57.76 55.77
CA SER A 1023 80.86 57.33 57.16
C SER A 1023 82.14 56.51 57.27
N ILE A 1024 82.87 56.63 58.38
CA ILE A 1024 84.17 55.95 58.59
C ILE A 1024 84.04 54.42 58.47
N MET A 1025 82.94 53.83 58.95
CA MET A 1025 82.68 52.39 58.81
C MET A 1025 82.46 52.03 57.33
N TYR A 1026 81.58 52.77 56.65
CA TYR A 1026 81.31 52.56 55.23
C TYR A 1026 82.57 52.74 54.38
N ALA A 1027 83.43 53.71 54.70
CA ALA A 1027 84.69 53.95 54.02
C ALA A 1027 85.65 52.75 54.11
N ARG A 1028 85.70 52.05 55.24
CA ARG A 1028 86.48 50.81 55.41
C ARG A 1028 85.88 49.65 54.60
N ASP A 1029 84.56 49.44 54.68
CA ASP A 1029 83.86 48.40 53.91
C ASP A 1029 83.97 48.66 52.38
N PHE A 1030 83.98 49.93 51.99
CA PHE A 1030 84.12 50.39 50.61
C PHE A 1030 85.54 50.17 50.09
N LEU A 1031 86.59 50.49 50.84
CA LEU A 1031 87.97 50.10 50.47
C LEU A 1031 88.13 48.58 50.35
N SER A 1032 87.50 47.79 51.24
CA SER A 1032 87.47 46.34 51.13
C SER A 1032 86.74 45.85 49.87
N THR A 1033 85.69 46.56 49.46
CA THR A 1033 84.96 46.28 48.21
C THR A 1033 85.81 46.63 46.99
N ILE A 1034 86.44 47.81 46.96
CA ILE A 1034 87.32 48.25 45.86
C ILE A 1034 88.50 47.28 45.70
N GLN A 1035 89.15 46.86 46.79
CA GLN A 1035 90.24 45.86 46.74
C GLN A 1035 89.77 44.56 46.08
N LYS A 1036 88.58 44.05 46.45
CA LYS A 1036 88.01 42.81 45.90
C LYS A 1036 87.66 42.95 44.41
N SER A 1037 87.19 44.11 43.95
CA SER A 1037 86.93 44.36 42.53
C SER A 1037 88.20 44.61 41.71
N CYS A 1038 89.23 45.23 42.29
CA CYS A 1038 90.48 45.56 41.58
C CYS A 1038 91.49 44.41 41.55
N GLY A 1039 91.37 43.38 42.40
CA GLY A 1039 92.04 42.08 42.23
C GLY A 1039 93.56 42.13 42.01
N TYR A 1040 94.30 42.86 42.86
CA TYR A 1040 95.75 43.11 42.75
C TYR A 1040 96.24 43.83 41.45
N GLN A 1041 95.32 44.35 40.63
CA GLN A 1041 95.66 45.24 39.52
C GLN A 1041 96.18 46.59 40.03
N ARG A 1042 96.90 47.32 39.18
CA ARG A 1042 97.36 48.69 39.47
C ARG A 1042 96.19 49.65 39.28
N LEU A 1043 95.94 50.50 40.27
CA LEU A 1043 94.97 51.59 40.17
C LEU A 1043 95.44 52.61 39.12
N ASN A 1044 94.51 53.16 38.35
CA ASN A 1044 94.78 54.32 37.50
C ASN A 1044 94.90 55.61 38.35
N PRO A 1045 95.43 56.73 37.82
CA PRO A 1045 95.68 57.94 38.61
C PRO A 1045 94.46 58.53 39.32
N ASN A 1046 93.25 58.38 38.76
CA ASN A 1046 92.01 58.86 39.38
C ASN A 1046 91.54 57.91 40.50
N GLU A 1047 91.65 56.61 40.28
CA GLU A 1047 91.36 55.57 41.28
C GLU A 1047 92.30 55.66 42.48
N PHE A 1048 93.61 55.80 42.22
CA PHE A 1048 94.62 56.00 43.26
C PHE A 1048 94.34 57.26 44.06
N ARG A 1049 93.98 58.37 43.40
CA ARG A 1049 93.54 59.59 44.09
C ARG A 1049 92.33 59.30 44.98
N ALA A 1050 91.26 58.71 44.45
CA ALA A 1050 90.05 58.43 45.21
C ALA A 1050 90.33 57.54 46.44
N VAL A 1051 91.21 56.55 46.33
CA VAL A 1051 91.68 55.74 47.46
C VAL A 1051 92.39 56.58 48.52
N MET A 1052 93.32 57.46 48.12
CA MET A 1052 94.03 58.33 49.06
C MET A 1052 93.08 59.32 49.77
N GLU A 1053 92.09 59.87 49.06
CA GLU A 1053 91.06 60.75 49.64
C GLU A 1053 90.19 59.99 50.67
N ILE A 1054 89.86 58.71 50.42
CA ILE A 1054 89.14 57.86 51.39
C ILE A 1054 90.01 57.55 52.62
N LEU A 1055 91.30 57.27 52.43
CA LEU A 1055 92.24 57.02 53.53
C LEU A 1055 92.42 58.26 54.42
N ASN A 1056 92.59 59.44 53.81
CA ASN A 1056 92.63 60.72 54.54
C ASN A 1056 91.36 60.92 55.39
N PHE A 1057 90.17 60.69 54.80
CA PHE A 1057 88.90 60.81 55.51
C PHE A 1057 88.78 59.86 56.72
N ILE A 1058 89.32 58.62 56.61
CA ILE A 1058 89.36 57.66 57.73
C ILE A 1058 90.31 58.17 58.84
N CYS A 1059 91.47 58.72 58.49
CA CYS A 1059 92.45 59.27 59.44
C CYS A 1059 91.95 60.52 60.17
N ASP A 1060 91.36 61.48 59.44
CA ASP A 1060 90.79 62.71 60.01
C ASP A 1060 89.61 62.39 60.94
N GLY A 1061 88.73 61.48 60.52
CA GLY A 1061 87.60 61.01 61.33
C GLY A 1061 88.03 60.22 62.57
N GLY A 1062 89.10 59.43 62.47
CA GLY A 1062 89.71 58.72 63.60
C GLY A 1062 90.28 59.69 64.64
N SER A 1063 90.93 60.77 64.19
CA SER A 1063 91.56 61.78 65.05
C SER A 1063 90.56 62.55 65.94
N GLN A 1064 89.27 62.58 65.57
CA GLN A 1064 88.21 63.25 66.37
C GLN A 1064 87.56 62.33 67.42
N LYS A 1065 87.74 61.01 67.33
CA LYS A 1065 87.21 60.04 68.29
C LYS A 1065 88.37 59.33 68.99
N GLY A 1066 88.86 59.93 70.06
CA GLY A 1066 90.03 59.47 70.82
C GLY A 1066 89.87 58.10 71.47
N LEU A 1067 90.04 57.04 70.68
CA LEU A 1067 90.08 55.65 71.10
C LEU A 1067 91.45 55.06 70.72
N VAL A 1068 92.43 55.25 71.61
CA VAL A 1068 93.78 54.69 71.45
C VAL A 1068 93.70 53.17 71.59
N GLY A 1069 93.83 52.45 70.48
CA GLY A 1069 93.78 50.98 70.45
C GLY A 1069 94.45 50.39 69.21
N THR A 1070 95.38 49.46 69.42
CA THR A 1070 96.30 48.96 68.38
C THR A 1070 95.63 48.12 67.28
N GLU A 1071 94.34 47.78 67.43
CA GLU A 1071 93.54 47.05 66.43
C GLU A 1071 93.34 47.83 65.12
N TRP A 1072 93.51 49.15 65.11
CA TRP A 1072 93.19 50.00 63.96
C TRP A 1072 94.07 49.77 62.72
N VAL A 1073 95.24 49.14 62.86
CA VAL A 1073 96.24 48.99 61.79
C VAL A 1073 96.22 47.59 61.17
N CYS A 1074 95.84 46.54 61.92
CA CYS A 1074 96.05 45.15 61.54
C CYS A 1074 95.22 44.66 60.33
N ASP A 1075 94.09 45.31 60.03
CA ASP A 1075 93.22 45.02 58.88
C ASP A 1075 93.13 46.20 57.89
N ALA A 1076 94.08 47.15 57.94
CA ALA A 1076 94.06 48.33 57.08
C ALA A 1076 94.37 47.96 55.61
N ILE A 1077 93.57 48.47 54.67
CA ILE A 1077 93.79 48.29 53.23
C ILE A 1077 94.43 49.56 52.67
N VAL A 1078 95.62 49.43 52.10
CA VAL A 1078 96.46 50.55 51.62
C VAL A 1078 97.05 50.23 50.25
N PRO A 1079 97.41 51.25 49.44
CA PRO A 1079 98.16 51.01 48.21
C PRO A 1079 99.63 50.63 48.49
N ASP A 1080 100.17 49.67 47.74
CA ASP A 1080 101.61 49.35 47.69
C ASP A 1080 102.40 50.33 46.79
N ASP A 1081 103.74 50.20 46.76
CA ASP A 1081 104.64 50.95 45.85
C ASP A 1081 104.28 50.80 44.36
N GLY A 1082 103.52 49.76 44.01
CA GLY A 1082 103.00 49.49 42.68
C GLY A 1082 101.61 50.10 42.41
N CYS A 1083 101.06 50.88 43.35
CA CYS A 1083 99.69 51.41 43.34
C CYS A 1083 98.60 50.32 43.32
N ARG A 1084 98.78 49.21 44.05
CA ARG A 1084 97.81 48.11 44.20
C ARG A 1084 97.28 48.04 45.63
N LEU A 1085 95.99 47.76 45.81
CA LEU A 1085 95.39 47.65 47.15
C LEU A 1085 95.77 46.33 47.84
N VAL A 1086 96.55 46.43 48.92
CA VAL A 1086 97.00 45.31 49.76
C VAL A 1086 96.51 45.46 51.19
N LEU A 1087 96.43 44.34 51.93
CA LEU A 1087 96.26 44.36 53.38
C LEU A 1087 97.60 44.67 54.04
N ALA A 1088 97.63 45.63 54.96
CA ALA A 1088 98.82 46.02 55.71
C ALA A 1088 99.21 44.93 56.72
N SER A 1089 100.25 44.16 56.40
CA SER A 1089 100.84 43.21 57.35
C SER A 1089 101.89 43.89 58.25
N VAL A 1090 101.92 43.50 59.53
CA VAL A 1090 102.64 44.19 60.62
C VAL A 1090 104.19 44.04 60.54
N GLN A 1091 104.74 43.67 59.38
CA GLN A 1091 106.18 43.47 59.17
C GLN A 1091 106.85 44.54 58.29
N LEU A 1092 106.11 45.55 57.82
CA LEU A 1092 106.64 46.69 57.06
C LEU A 1092 106.08 48.03 57.59
N LEU A 1093 106.60 48.44 58.75
CA LEU A 1093 106.43 49.76 59.37
C LEU A 1093 107.74 50.17 60.06
#